data_AF-A0AAP2E494-F1
#
_entry.id   AF-A0AAP2E494-F1
#
_cell.length_a   1.000
_cell.length_b   1.000
_cell.length_c   1.000
_cell.angle_alpha   90.00
_cell.angle_beta   90.00
_cell.angle_gamma   90.00
#
_symmetry.space_group_name_H-M   'P 1'
#
loop_
_entity.id
_entity.type
_entity.pdbx_description
1 polymer ?
#
loop_
_entity_poly.entity_id
_entity_poly.type
_entity_poly.pdbx_seq_one_letter_code
_entity_poly.pdbx_strand_id
1 'polypeptide(L)'
;MFRKSIATTVLIGINLVVFFWLAWQQQSLMMNTGADALAILHVGGNFNPYTLGDQPWRLLTSMFLHYGIIHLAVNMYGLYVLGAGLEPAVGTPRFLLVYFCCGLVSGIASLLFNTYVISAGASGALFGLYGYRLGAEVIGSFHDRQQLRTVFINFVIFVLINAFVTAQLNVDLAGHIGGCIAGVVLSVFHFKLRWLIPNGQLLIVMLAIPLVLFVLPQGQKRYYAIYQQVLRAEDDGGRVYGAAKTDEALKDSLELLAGRWDTIASQLRALPAIPAVLQADTAIIGRYSRLRYAETTYRVKMIARESYVYRDSIELIQQQQATIGKIRFPLNYDASLALTADTVQEVSAAAPPTRWDYTKVYYDKDWKETLSVTDYHYYREGARDSAGRWQGRVTDYFRNGDVQMKGEYKNGLKDGIFLYYSDHGTYTSAGRYTREESVGKWETYYQNGRLQREVVYQDGAFTRNVWDSLGRVQVKDGNGYETQWYENGKMKSVGSYLDGKQEGLWRGYHADGTPYYQELYHAGKLERGMAVTRDGKRYIYDQWSDLALPVMGLEKYRKYLDEHTHAPGALWPGSGTVKVVFTVDPRGGLRDFVILQGVCPVCDQEAIRLIQAGPPWRPALVRGHQAVTAQGYMEVSF
;
A
#
# COMPACT_ATOMS: atom_id res chain seq x y z
N MET A 1 -50.54 -34.78 -23.56
CA MET A 1 -49.16 -34.38 -23.93
C MET A 1 -48.15 -34.75 -22.84
N PHE A 2 -48.36 -34.38 -21.57
CA PHE A 2 -47.44 -34.68 -20.45
C PHE A 2 -47.09 -36.16 -20.21
N ARG A 3 -47.97 -37.11 -20.54
CA ARG A 3 -47.67 -38.57 -20.41
C ARG A 3 -46.58 -39.09 -21.36
N LYS A 4 -46.18 -38.33 -22.39
CA LYS A 4 -45.19 -38.78 -23.40
C LYS A 4 -43.80 -38.10 -23.30
N SER A 5 -43.64 -37.09 -22.42
CA SER A 5 -42.39 -36.30 -22.29
C SER A 5 -42.00 -36.10 -20.82
N ILE A 6 -41.66 -37.20 -20.16
CA ILE A 6 -41.40 -37.23 -18.71
C ILE A 6 -40.10 -36.49 -18.38
N ALA A 7 -39.02 -36.71 -19.14
CA ALA A 7 -37.73 -36.05 -18.89
C ALA A 7 -37.84 -34.54 -19.08
N THR A 8 -38.51 -34.09 -20.14
CA THR A 8 -38.74 -32.66 -20.39
C THR A 8 -39.43 -32.01 -19.19
N THR A 9 -40.50 -32.62 -18.68
CA THR A 9 -41.25 -32.10 -17.53
C THR A 9 -40.42 -32.06 -16.25
N VAL A 10 -39.65 -33.12 -15.99
CA VAL A 10 -38.78 -33.21 -14.80
C VAL A 10 -37.66 -32.18 -14.86
N LEU A 11 -37.00 -32.01 -16.00
CA LEU A 11 -35.94 -31.01 -16.17
C LEU A 11 -36.47 -29.59 -15.96
N ILE A 12 -37.67 -29.27 -16.48
CA ILE A 12 -38.31 -27.97 -16.23
C ILE A 12 -38.57 -27.80 -14.73
N GLY A 13 -39.15 -28.81 -14.07
CA GLY A 13 -39.41 -28.78 -12.63
C GLY A 13 -38.16 -28.52 -11.79
N ILE A 14 -37.05 -29.21 -12.08
CA ILE A 14 -35.77 -29.01 -11.38
C ILE A 14 -35.28 -27.57 -11.54
N ASN A 15 -35.29 -27.04 -12.77
CA ASN A 15 -34.83 -25.68 -13.04
C ASN A 15 -35.68 -24.62 -12.32
N LEU A 16 -37.00 -24.80 -12.26
CA LEU A 16 -37.89 -23.92 -11.51
C LEU A 16 -37.56 -23.96 -10.01
N VAL A 17 -37.41 -25.15 -9.43
CA VAL A 17 -37.10 -25.31 -8.00
C VAL A 17 -35.75 -24.66 -7.65
N VAL A 18 -34.70 -24.96 -8.42
CA VAL A 18 -33.36 -24.39 -8.20
C VAL A 18 -33.39 -22.87 -8.33
N PHE A 19 -34.08 -22.34 -9.34
CA PHE A 19 -34.19 -20.89 -9.53
C PHE A 19 -34.90 -20.20 -8.37
N PHE A 20 -36.09 -20.67 -7.98
CA PHE A 20 -36.85 -20.04 -6.90
C PHE A 20 -36.16 -20.19 -5.54
N TRP A 21 -35.42 -21.28 -5.30
CA TRP A 21 -34.58 -21.42 -4.11
C TRP A 21 -33.46 -20.38 -4.06
N LEU A 22 -32.79 -20.10 -5.18
CA LEU A 22 -31.75 -19.05 -5.26
C LEU A 22 -32.34 -17.65 -5.18
N ALA A 23 -33.44 -17.39 -5.88
CA ALA A 23 -34.14 -16.12 -5.83
C ALA A 23 -34.60 -15.79 -4.40
N TRP A 24 -35.03 -16.80 -3.64
CA TRP A 24 -35.35 -16.66 -2.22
C TRP A 24 -34.12 -16.27 -1.39
N GLN A 25 -32.96 -16.90 -1.60
CA GLN A 25 -31.74 -16.54 -0.87
C GLN A 25 -31.27 -15.11 -1.18
N GLN A 26 -31.40 -14.69 -2.43
CA GLN A 26 -30.98 -13.36 -2.90
C GLN A 26 -32.05 -12.28 -2.69
N GLN A 27 -33.26 -12.67 -2.25
CA GLN A 27 -34.43 -11.78 -2.13
C GLN A 27 -34.73 -11.02 -3.44
N SER A 28 -34.44 -11.61 -4.60
CA SER A 28 -34.64 -11.00 -5.92
C SER A 28 -35.00 -12.01 -7.01
N LEU A 29 -35.92 -11.64 -7.90
CA LEU A 29 -36.33 -12.41 -9.09
C LEU A 29 -35.68 -11.89 -10.39
N MET A 30 -35.19 -10.65 -10.37
CA MET A 30 -34.54 -9.99 -11.49
C MET A 30 -33.05 -9.86 -11.15
N MET A 31 -32.15 -10.35 -12.00
CA MET A 31 -30.71 -10.16 -11.80
C MET A 31 -30.23 -9.07 -12.75
N ASN A 32 -29.43 -8.14 -12.25
CA ASN A 32 -28.95 -6.99 -13.01
C ASN A 32 -27.58 -6.47 -12.53
N THR A 33 -26.82 -7.23 -11.72
CA THR A 33 -25.56 -6.74 -11.12
C THR A 33 -24.43 -7.79 -11.07
N GLY A 34 -23.19 -7.34 -10.85
CA GLY A 34 -22.03 -8.23 -10.65
C GLY A 34 -22.11 -9.11 -9.38
N ALA A 35 -22.89 -8.71 -8.38
CA ALA A 35 -23.16 -9.51 -7.18
C ALA A 35 -23.92 -10.81 -7.51
N ASP A 36 -24.78 -10.76 -8.53
CA ASP A 36 -25.59 -11.90 -8.98
C ASP A 36 -24.72 -12.99 -9.64
N ALA A 37 -23.68 -12.58 -10.38
CA ALA A 37 -22.72 -13.51 -10.97
C ALA A 37 -21.88 -14.21 -9.90
N LEU A 38 -21.46 -13.49 -8.86
CA LEU A 38 -20.80 -14.10 -7.70
C LEU A 38 -21.72 -15.08 -6.98
N ALA A 39 -22.99 -14.75 -6.76
CA ALA A 39 -23.92 -15.66 -6.11
C ALA A 39 -24.10 -16.96 -6.91
N ILE A 40 -24.21 -16.89 -8.25
CA ILE A 40 -24.21 -18.07 -9.13
C ILE A 40 -22.89 -18.84 -9.02
N LEU A 41 -21.75 -18.15 -8.99
CA LEU A 41 -20.45 -18.78 -8.80
C LEU A 41 -20.39 -19.56 -7.48
N HIS A 42 -20.91 -19.03 -6.37
CA HIS A 42 -20.87 -19.71 -5.08
C HIS A 42 -21.66 -21.03 -5.07
N VAL A 43 -22.79 -21.09 -5.78
CA VAL A 43 -23.71 -22.24 -5.74
C VAL A 43 -23.48 -23.28 -6.83
N GLY A 44 -22.53 -23.05 -7.74
CA GLY A 44 -22.12 -24.06 -8.74
C GLY A 44 -22.05 -23.59 -10.19
N GLY A 45 -21.99 -22.28 -10.44
CA GLY A 45 -21.72 -21.74 -11.77
C GLY A 45 -20.42 -22.29 -12.35
N ASN A 46 -20.38 -22.48 -13.67
CA ASN A 46 -19.21 -22.98 -14.36
C ASN A 46 -18.19 -21.86 -14.52
N PHE A 47 -17.00 -22.03 -13.95
CA PHE A 47 -15.96 -21.01 -13.92
C PHE A 47 -14.60 -21.68 -13.99
N ASN A 48 -13.78 -21.26 -14.96
CA ASN A 48 -12.55 -21.97 -15.33
C ASN A 48 -11.64 -22.33 -14.15
N PRO A 49 -11.23 -21.39 -13.28
CA PRO A 49 -10.37 -21.71 -12.13
C PRO A 49 -10.93 -22.78 -11.19
N TYR A 50 -12.24 -22.78 -10.94
CA TYR A 50 -12.87 -23.70 -10.00
C TYR A 50 -13.19 -25.04 -10.66
N THR A 51 -13.71 -25.02 -11.88
CA THR A 51 -14.10 -26.22 -12.61
C THR A 51 -12.90 -27.08 -13.02
N LEU A 52 -11.80 -26.46 -13.46
CA LEU A 52 -10.52 -27.16 -13.69
C LEU A 52 -9.77 -27.44 -12.38
N GLY A 53 -10.29 -26.92 -11.27
CA GLY A 53 -9.81 -27.08 -9.92
C GLY A 53 -10.26 -28.37 -9.28
N ASP A 54 -10.64 -28.23 -8.02
CA ASP A 54 -11.23 -29.23 -7.17
C ASP A 54 -12.74 -29.41 -7.42
N GLN A 55 -13.36 -28.61 -8.31
CA GLN A 55 -14.83 -28.51 -8.43
C GLN A 55 -15.40 -28.88 -9.81
N PRO A 56 -15.09 -30.07 -10.38
CA PRO A 56 -15.54 -30.45 -11.72
C PRO A 56 -17.06 -30.63 -11.85
N TRP A 57 -17.78 -30.85 -10.73
CA TRP A 57 -19.25 -30.94 -10.72
C TRP A 57 -19.93 -29.68 -11.23
N ARG A 58 -19.22 -28.54 -11.25
CA ARG A 58 -19.69 -27.26 -11.77
C ARG A 58 -20.18 -27.31 -13.22
N LEU A 59 -19.61 -28.20 -14.05
CA LEU A 59 -20.09 -28.42 -15.43
C LEU A 59 -21.53 -28.90 -15.48
N LEU A 60 -21.93 -29.73 -14.50
CA LEU A 60 -23.26 -30.29 -14.43
C LEU A 60 -24.21 -29.32 -13.73
N THR A 61 -23.80 -28.77 -12.59
CA THR A 61 -24.67 -27.88 -11.80
C THR A 61 -25.00 -26.59 -12.55
N SER A 62 -24.06 -26.05 -13.34
CA SER A 62 -24.30 -24.83 -14.13
C SER A 62 -25.47 -24.96 -15.11
N MET A 63 -25.79 -26.17 -15.56
CA MET A 63 -26.92 -26.43 -16.47
C MET A 63 -28.29 -26.12 -15.84
N PHE A 64 -28.35 -25.99 -14.51
CA PHE A 64 -29.58 -25.76 -13.76
C PHE A 64 -29.68 -24.35 -13.13
N LEU A 65 -28.62 -23.55 -13.24
CA LEU A 65 -28.54 -22.21 -12.67
C LEU A 65 -28.95 -21.16 -13.72
N HIS A 66 -29.62 -20.09 -13.30
CA HIS A 66 -30.14 -19.06 -14.21
C HIS A 66 -29.97 -17.65 -13.66
N TYR A 67 -29.50 -16.74 -14.52
CA TYR A 67 -29.33 -15.31 -14.26
C TYR A 67 -30.65 -14.50 -14.17
N GLY A 68 -31.77 -15.07 -13.74
CA GLY A 68 -33.01 -14.32 -13.56
C GLY A 68 -34.20 -14.88 -14.33
N ILE A 69 -35.39 -14.34 -14.03
CA ILE A 69 -36.65 -14.93 -14.45
C ILE A 69 -36.83 -14.96 -15.97
N ILE A 70 -36.34 -13.93 -16.69
CA ILE A 70 -36.42 -13.89 -18.16
C ILE A 70 -35.54 -14.98 -18.78
N HIS A 71 -34.30 -15.12 -18.30
CA HIS A 71 -33.39 -16.15 -18.78
C HIS A 71 -33.93 -17.56 -18.49
N LEU A 72 -34.50 -17.78 -17.30
CA LEU A 72 -35.20 -19.02 -16.97
C LEU A 72 -36.39 -19.26 -17.92
N ALA A 73 -37.28 -18.29 -18.08
CA ALA A 73 -38.50 -18.42 -18.87
C ALA A 73 -38.19 -18.80 -20.33
N VAL A 74 -37.20 -18.16 -20.94
CA VAL A 74 -36.76 -18.46 -22.32
C VAL A 74 -36.22 -19.89 -22.43
N ASN A 75 -35.39 -20.33 -21.49
CA ASN A 75 -34.87 -21.70 -21.48
C ASN A 75 -35.98 -22.73 -21.25
N MET A 76 -36.90 -22.48 -20.31
CA MET A 76 -38.01 -23.40 -20.04
C MET A 76 -38.98 -23.49 -21.21
N TYR A 77 -39.24 -22.37 -21.90
CA TYR A 77 -40.02 -22.35 -23.12
C TYR A 77 -39.33 -23.12 -24.25
N GLY A 78 -38.02 -22.90 -24.47
CA GLY A 78 -37.24 -23.65 -25.44
C GLY A 78 -37.22 -25.15 -25.15
N LEU A 79 -37.02 -25.54 -23.89
CA LEU A 79 -37.05 -26.93 -23.44
C LEU A 79 -38.43 -27.56 -23.64
N TYR A 80 -39.51 -26.83 -23.35
CA TYR A 80 -40.87 -27.30 -23.56
C TYR A 80 -41.17 -27.54 -25.04
N VAL A 81 -40.93 -26.54 -25.90
CA VAL A 81 -41.24 -26.62 -27.34
C VAL A 81 -40.42 -27.72 -28.01
N LEU A 82 -39.10 -27.75 -27.78
CA LEU A 82 -38.21 -28.70 -28.42
C LEU A 82 -38.32 -30.10 -27.80
N GLY A 83 -38.38 -30.19 -26.47
CA GLY A 83 -38.47 -31.46 -25.73
C GLY A 83 -39.78 -32.20 -25.99
N ALA A 84 -40.91 -31.49 -26.09
CA ALA A 84 -42.21 -32.10 -26.41
C ALA A 84 -42.24 -32.80 -27.78
N GLY A 85 -41.47 -32.31 -28.75
CA GLY A 85 -41.34 -32.93 -30.07
C GLY A 85 -40.24 -33.99 -30.14
N LEU A 86 -39.09 -33.73 -29.50
CA LEU A 86 -37.90 -34.56 -29.63
C LEU A 86 -37.93 -35.79 -28.73
N GLU A 87 -38.34 -35.67 -27.47
CA GLU A 87 -38.31 -36.78 -26.50
C GLU A 87 -39.14 -38.00 -26.97
N PRO A 88 -40.39 -37.83 -27.46
CA PRO A 88 -41.17 -38.97 -27.98
C PRO A 88 -40.56 -39.58 -29.24
N ALA A 89 -39.83 -38.77 -30.04
CA ALA A 89 -39.25 -39.22 -31.30
C ALA A 89 -38.00 -40.08 -31.12
N VAL A 90 -37.20 -39.84 -30.07
CA VAL A 90 -35.93 -40.57 -29.84
C VAL A 90 -35.94 -41.47 -28.61
N GLY A 91 -36.95 -41.30 -27.75
CA GLY A 91 -37.09 -41.98 -26.47
C GLY A 91 -36.35 -41.26 -25.33
N THR A 92 -36.93 -41.33 -24.13
CA THR A 92 -36.47 -40.63 -22.92
C THR A 92 -34.98 -40.84 -22.58
N PRO A 93 -34.41 -42.06 -22.60
CA PRO A 93 -33.00 -42.25 -22.25
C PRO A 93 -32.04 -41.54 -23.20
N ARG A 94 -32.36 -41.51 -24.50
CA ARG A 94 -31.52 -40.84 -25.51
C ARG A 94 -31.65 -39.34 -25.44
N PHE A 95 -32.87 -38.85 -25.22
CA PHE A 95 -33.11 -37.42 -25.02
C PHE A 95 -32.26 -36.88 -23.86
N LEU A 96 -32.29 -37.55 -22.70
CA LEU A 96 -31.47 -37.17 -21.55
C LEU A 96 -29.97 -37.22 -21.86
N LEU A 97 -29.52 -38.27 -22.54
CA LEU A 97 -28.11 -38.44 -22.88
C LEU A 97 -27.60 -37.35 -23.82
N VAL A 98 -28.37 -37.00 -24.85
CA VAL A 98 -28.03 -35.87 -25.75
C VAL A 98 -28.06 -34.55 -24.97
N TYR A 99 -29.09 -34.31 -24.15
CA TYR A 99 -29.19 -33.10 -23.33
C TYR A 99 -27.95 -32.91 -22.44
N PHE A 100 -27.56 -33.93 -21.67
CA PHE A 100 -26.40 -33.85 -20.79
C PHE A 100 -25.08 -33.79 -21.55
N CYS A 101 -24.86 -34.59 -22.59
CA CYS A 101 -23.63 -34.52 -23.38
C CYS A 101 -23.45 -33.14 -24.03
N CYS A 102 -24.49 -32.59 -24.64
CA CYS A 102 -24.44 -31.25 -25.21
C CYS A 102 -24.21 -30.17 -24.16
N GLY A 103 -24.84 -30.27 -22.99
CA GLY A 103 -24.62 -29.35 -21.88
C GLY A 103 -23.19 -29.38 -21.35
N LEU A 104 -22.62 -30.57 -21.16
CA LEU A 104 -21.25 -30.74 -20.68
C LEU A 104 -20.22 -30.26 -21.73
N VAL A 105 -20.43 -30.55 -23.01
CA VAL A 105 -19.54 -30.06 -24.09
C VAL A 105 -19.67 -28.54 -24.25
N SER A 106 -20.86 -27.96 -24.10
CA SER A 106 -21.06 -26.52 -23.99
C SER A 106 -20.26 -25.95 -22.82
N GLY A 107 -20.34 -26.56 -21.64
CA GLY A 107 -19.57 -26.15 -20.46
C GLY A 107 -18.07 -26.15 -20.72
N ILE A 108 -17.54 -27.22 -21.33
CA ILE A 108 -16.12 -27.33 -21.73
C ILE A 108 -15.74 -26.26 -22.76
N ALA A 109 -16.57 -26.01 -23.76
CA ALA A 109 -16.31 -24.97 -24.76
C ALA A 109 -16.23 -23.58 -24.10
N SER A 110 -17.11 -23.29 -23.14
CA SER A 110 -17.00 -22.07 -22.33
C SER A 110 -15.65 -22.00 -21.60
N LEU A 111 -15.20 -23.10 -20.98
CA LEU A 111 -13.91 -23.11 -20.26
C LEU A 111 -12.71 -22.85 -21.17
N LEU A 112 -12.78 -23.29 -22.42
CA LEU A 112 -11.69 -23.18 -23.40
C LEU A 112 -11.55 -21.77 -23.97
N PHE A 113 -12.67 -21.15 -24.32
CA PHE A 113 -12.68 -19.93 -25.13
C PHE A 113 -12.99 -18.68 -24.31
N ASN A 114 -13.53 -18.81 -23.10
CA ASN A 114 -13.75 -17.69 -22.19
C ASN A 114 -12.71 -17.69 -21.07
N THR A 115 -12.12 -16.52 -20.80
CA THR A 115 -10.98 -16.41 -19.86
C THR A 115 -11.41 -16.43 -18.39
N TYR A 116 -12.48 -15.70 -18.01
CA TYR A 116 -13.05 -15.66 -16.65
C TYR A 116 -14.56 -15.36 -16.66
N VAL A 117 -15.31 -16.05 -17.52
CA VAL A 117 -16.78 -15.95 -17.55
C VAL A 117 -17.38 -16.97 -16.60
N ILE A 118 -18.34 -16.53 -15.80
CA ILE A 118 -19.18 -17.41 -14.99
C ILE A 118 -20.35 -17.84 -15.90
N SER A 119 -20.41 -19.11 -16.28
CA SER A 119 -21.44 -19.63 -17.17
C SER A 119 -22.51 -20.39 -16.38
N ALA A 120 -23.77 -20.15 -16.73
CA ALA A 120 -24.95 -20.77 -16.13
C ALA A 120 -26.10 -20.76 -17.12
N GLY A 121 -26.89 -21.83 -17.14
CA GLY A 121 -28.11 -21.96 -17.93
C GLY A 121 -28.21 -23.30 -18.65
N ALA A 122 -29.46 -23.70 -18.92
CA ALA A 122 -29.75 -24.89 -19.73
C ALA A 122 -29.50 -24.66 -21.23
N SER A 123 -29.27 -23.42 -21.66
CA SER A 123 -29.24 -23.02 -23.08
C SER A 123 -28.21 -23.79 -23.90
N GLY A 124 -27.00 -24.06 -23.38
CA GLY A 124 -26.00 -24.87 -24.07
C GLY A 124 -26.50 -26.27 -24.47
N ALA A 125 -27.24 -26.92 -23.58
CA ALA A 125 -27.91 -28.18 -23.88
C ALA A 125 -29.04 -28.02 -24.90
N LEU A 126 -29.81 -26.92 -24.83
CA LEU A 126 -30.88 -26.61 -25.79
C LEU A 126 -30.35 -26.35 -27.20
N PHE A 127 -29.27 -25.56 -27.33
CA PHE A 127 -28.55 -25.37 -28.59
C PHE A 127 -28.11 -26.72 -29.17
N GLY A 128 -27.63 -27.63 -28.32
CA GLY A 128 -27.28 -28.98 -28.74
C GLY A 128 -28.48 -29.84 -29.13
N LEU A 129 -29.61 -29.76 -28.43
CA LEU A 129 -30.83 -30.45 -28.85
C LEU A 129 -31.34 -29.93 -30.20
N TYR A 130 -31.24 -28.62 -30.45
CA TYR A 130 -31.57 -28.03 -31.76
C TYR A 130 -30.61 -28.53 -32.84
N GLY A 131 -29.30 -28.50 -32.60
CA GLY A 131 -28.29 -29.04 -33.52
C GLY A 131 -28.49 -30.53 -33.81
N TYR A 132 -28.84 -31.31 -32.78
CA TYR A 132 -29.16 -32.72 -32.91
C TYR A 132 -30.44 -32.95 -33.73
N ARG A 133 -31.50 -32.18 -33.49
CA ARG A 133 -32.75 -32.30 -34.28
C ARG A 133 -32.54 -31.87 -35.73
N LEU A 134 -31.86 -30.75 -35.97
CA LEU A 134 -31.51 -30.30 -37.33
C LEU A 134 -30.65 -31.34 -38.04
N GLY A 135 -29.66 -31.90 -37.35
CA GLY A 135 -28.87 -33.02 -37.86
C GLY A 135 -29.76 -34.21 -38.22
N ALA A 136 -30.73 -34.57 -37.39
CA ALA A 136 -31.61 -35.71 -37.63
C ALA A 136 -32.50 -35.52 -38.87
N GLU A 137 -32.98 -34.29 -39.10
CA GLU A 137 -33.80 -33.94 -40.29
C GLU A 137 -32.97 -33.86 -41.58
N VAL A 138 -31.68 -33.52 -41.47
CA VAL A 138 -30.78 -33.43 -42.64
C VAL A 138 -30.13 -34.77 -42.99
N ILE A 139 -29.78 -35.56 -41.97
CA ILE A 139 -28.99 -36.80 -42.08
C ILE A 139 -29.87 -38.05 -42.08
N GLY A 140 -31.02 -37.99 -41.40
CA GLY A 140 -31.96 -39.10 -41.35
C GLY A 140 -32.67 -39.34 -42.68
N SER A 141 -33.50 -40.38 -42.72
CA SER A 141 -34.33 -40.71 -43.89
C SER A 141 -35.57 -39.81 -44.02
N PHE A 142 -35.75 -38.84 -43.13
CA PHE A 142 -36.94 -37.97 -43.06
C PHE A 142 -36.74 -36.75 -43.97
N HIS A 143 -37.27 -36.79 -45.18
CA HIS A 143 -37.26 -35.68 -46.12
C HIS A 143 -38.49 -34.76 -45.94
N ASP A 144 -38.87 -34.41 -44.70
CA ASP A 144 -39.95 -33.45 -44.46
C ASP A 144 -39.40 -32.01 -44.42
N ARG A 145 -39.46 -31.35 -45.58
CA ARG A 145 -39.02 -29.96 -45.74
C ARG A 145 -39.80 -28.96 -44.87
N GLN A 146 -41.07 -29.24 -44.56
CA GLN A 146 -41.89 -28.36 -43.73
C GLN A 146 -41.47 -28.47 -42.27
N GLN A 147 -41.20 -29.69 -41.80
CA GLN A 147 -40.71 -29.91 -40.44
C GLN A 147 -39.32 -29.30 -40.24
N LEU A 148 -38.39 -29.52 -41.18
CA LEU A 148 -37.05 -28.90 -41.16
C LEU A 148 -37.15 -27.36 -41.11
N ARG A 149 -37.98 -26.75 -41.94
CA ARG A 149 -38.21 -25.29 -41.94
C ARG A 149 -38.72 -24.80 -40.59
N THR A 150 -39.66 -25.53 -39.99
CA THR A 150 -40.25 -25.17 -38.69
C THR A 150 -39.22 -25.23 -37.56
N VAL A 151 -38.43 -26.31 -37.51
CA VAL A 151 -37.35 -26.46 -36.53
C VAL A 151 -36.30 -25.36 -36.70
N PHE A 152 -35.92 -25.06 -37.94
CA PHE A 152 -34.94 -24.01 -38.24
C PHE A 152 -35.43 -22.62 -37.83
N ILE A 153 -36.67 -22.24 -38.15
CA ILE A 153 -37.25 -20.96 -37.73
C ILE A 153 -37.28 -20.85 -36.20
N ASN A 154 -37.73 -21.90 -35.51
CA ASN A 154 -37.75 -21.93 -34.04
C ASN A 154 -36.34 -21.82 -33.45
N PHE A 155 -35.34 -22.44 -34.08
CA PHE A 155 -33.94 -22.30 -33.68
C PHE A 155 -33.45 -20.86 -33.84
N VAL A 156 -33.70 -20.22 -34.99
CA VAL A 156 -33.31 -18.81 -35.21
C VAL A 156 -33.97 -17.88 -34.20
N ILE A 157 -35.26 -18.05 -33.92
CA ILE A 157 -35.97 -17.28 -32.89
C ILE A 157 -35.30 -17.50 -31.52
N PHE A 158 -35.01 -18.75 -31.17
CA PHE A 158 -34.34 -19.08 -29.90
C PHE A 158 -32.97 -18.43 -29.79
N VAL A 159 -32.18 -18.44 -30.87
CA VAL A 159 -30.87 -17.78 -30.95
C VAL A 159 -31.01 -16.27 -30.72
N LEU A 160 -31.94 -15.60 -31.41
CA LEU A 160 -32.13 -14.15 -31.29
C LEU A 160 -32.56 -13.74 -29.88
N ILE A 161 -33.50 -14.48 -29.27
CA ILE A 161 -33.96 -14.19 -27.90
C ILE A 161 -32.82 -14.45 -26.91
N ASN A 162 -32.08 -15.55 -27.02
CA ASN A 162 -30.94 -15.83 -26.15
C ASN A 162 -29.84 -14.79 -26.32
N ALA A 163 -29.53 -14.38 -27.55
CA ALA A 163 -28.54 -13.33 -27.82
C ALA A 163 -28.95 -12.00 -27.16
N PHE A 164 -30.24 -11.63 -27.22
CA PHE A 164 -30.75 -10.44 -26.54
C PHE A 164 -30.63 -10.53 -25.01
N VAL A 165 -31.06 -11.66 -24.42
CA VAL A 165 -30.99 -11.88 -22.96
C VAL A 165 -29.54 -11.93 -22.48
N THR A 166 -28.63 -12.53 -23.25
CA THR A 166 -27.22 -12.69 -22.88
C THR A 166 -26.35 -11.47 -23.22
N ALA A 167 -26.76 -10.60 -24.15
CA ALA A 167 -26.06 -9.35 -24.45
C ALA A 167 -26.03 -8.40 -23.24
N GLN A 168 -26.97 -8.53 -22.32
CA GLN A 168 -26.99 -7.78 -21.06
C GLN A 168 -26.10 -8.41 -19.96
N LEU A 169 -25.55 -9.61 -20.18
CA LEU A 169 -24.96 -10.47 -19.15
C LEU A 169 -23.55 -11.02 -19.50
N ASN A 170 -22.86 -10.46 -20.51
CA ASN A 170 -21.62 -11.00 -21.11
C ASN A 170 -21.79 -12.42 -21.71
N VAL A 171 -22.08 -12.45 -23.01
CA VAL A 171 -22.45 -13.64 -23.79
C VAL A 171 -21.43 -14.79 -23.72
N ASP A 172 -21.86 -15.96 -23.26
CA ASP A 172 -21.13 -17.23 -23.43
C ASP A 172 -21.41 -17.86 -24.81
N LEU A 173 -20.93 -17.18 -25.86
CA LEU A 173 -21.15 -17.60 -27.24
C LEU A 173 -20.45 -18.94 -27.54
N ALA A 174 -19.27 -19.14 -26.95
CA ALA A 174 -18.48 -20.36 -27.12
C ALA A 174 -19.23 -21.59 -26.61
N GLY A 175 -19.88 -21.50 -25.45
CA GLY A 175 -20.72 -22.56 -24.93
C GLY A 175 -21.85 -22.93 -25.88
N HIS A 176 -22.62 -21.94 -26.35
CA HIS A 176 -23.77 -22.20 -27.26
C HIS A 176 -23.34 -22.84 -28.57
N ILE A 177 -22.25 -22.37 -29.18
CA ILE A 177 -21.68 -22.96 -30.40
C ILE A 177 -21.21 -24.40 -30.13
N GLY A 178 -20.48 -24.62 -29.03
CA GLY A 178 -20.00 -25.94 -28.62
C GLY A 178 -21.13 -26.94 -28.42
N GLY A 179 -22.21 -26.53 -27.74
CA GLY A 179 -23.41 -27.33 -27.56
C GLY A 179 -24.07 -27.71 -28.89
N CYS A 180 -24.25 -26.74 -29.79
CA CYS A 180 -24.83 -26.97 -31.12
C CYS A 180 -24.01 -27.96 -31.96
N ILE A 181 -22.69 -27.77 -32.03
CA ILE A 181 -21.77 -28.67 -32.74
C ILE A 181 -21.86 -30.09 -32.15
N ALA A 182 -21.82 -30.22 -30.82
CA ALA A 182 -21.97 -31.52 -30.16
C ALA A 182 -23.29 -32.20 -30.56
N GLY A 183 -24.39 -31.44 -30.63
CA GLY A 183 -25.68 -31.93 -31.09
C GLY A 183 -25.64 -32.52 -32.50
N VAL A 184 -25.11 -31.76 -33.45
CA VAL A 184 -24.98 -32.20 -34.86
C VAL A 184 -24.12 -33.46 -34.95
N VAL A 185 -22.98 -33.48 -34.25
CA VAL A 185 -22.08 -34.63 -34.21
C VAL A 185 -22.76 -35.87 -33.64
N LEU A 186 -23.44 -35.74 -32.50
CA LEU A 186 -24.20 -36.84 -31.88
C LEU A 186 -25.32 -37.35 -32.81
N SER A 187 -25.93 -36.46 -33.60
CA SER A 187 -26.90 -36.86 -34.62
C SER A 187 -26.26 -37.70 -35.73
N VAL A 188 -25.08 -37.30 -36.24
CA VAL A 188 -24.33 -38.10 -37.23
C VAL A 188 -24.02 -39.48 -36.68
N PHE A 189 -23.49 -39.57 -35.46
CA PHE A 189 -23.18 -40.84 -34.81
C PHE A 189 -24.44 -41.72 -34.70
N HIS A 190 -25.55 -41.15 -34.23
CA HIS A 190 -26.79 -41.89 -34.04
C HIS A 190 -27.42 -42.37 -35.35
N PHE A 191 -27.45 -41.57 -36.41
CA PHE A 191 -28.19 -41.92 -37.63
C PHE A 191 -27.33 -42.58 -38.72
N LYS A 192 -26.01 -42.30 -38.79
CA LYS A 192 -25.11 -42.92 -39.79
C LYS A 192 -24.20 -44.01 -39.24
N LEU A 193 -23.72 -43.89 -37.99
CA LEU A 193 -22.75 -44.85 -37.42
C LEU A 193 -23.38 -45.89 -36.49
N ARG A 194 -24.71 -45.94 -36.38
CA ARG A 194 -25.45 -46.87 -35.50
C ARG A 194 -25.04 -48.34 -35.65
N TRP A 195 -24.65 -48.74 -36.87
CA TRP A 195 -24.26 -50.10 -37.22
C TRP A 195 -22.87 -50.51 -36.71
N LEU A 196 -22.01 -49.56 -36.36
CA LEU A 196 -20.64 -49.83 -35.94
C LEU A 196 -20.50 -50.06 -34.42
N ILE A 197 -21.28 -49.35 -33.59
CA ILE A 197 -21.27 -49.50 -32.12
C ILE A 197 -22.70 -49.28 -31.59
N PRO A 198 -23.53 -50.33 -31.49
CA PRO A 198 -24.89 -50.21 -30.98
C PRO A 198 -24.88 -49.77 -29.51
N ASN A 199 -25.54 -48.66 -29.20
CA ASN A 199 -25.80 -48.14 -27.83
C ASN A 199 -24.58 -47.68 -26.97
N GLY A 200 -23.33 -47.87 -27.41
CA GLY A 200 -22.12 -47.46 -26.65
C GLY A 200 -21.50 -46.10 -27.00
N GLN A 201 -21.85 -45.51 -28.15
CA GLN A 201 -21.18 -44.31 -28.70
C GLN A 201 -21.31 -43.06 -27.82
N LEU A 202 -22.47 -42.88 -27.20
CA LEU A 202 -22.72 -41.74 -26.32
C LEU A 202 -22.04 -41.91 -24.95
N LEU A 203 -21.81 -43.16 -24.52
CA LEU A 203 -21.01 -43.45 -23.32
C LEU A 203 -19.54 -43.11 -23.52
N ILE A 204 -19.00 -43.33 -24.73
CA ILE A 204 -17.63 -42.92 -25.09
C ILE A 204 -17.46 -41.40 -24.97
N VAL A 205 -18.45 -40.61 -25.43
CA VAL A 205 -18.42 -39.15 -25.28
C VAL A 205 -18.44 -38.74 -23.80
N MET A 206 -19.25 -39.40 -22.96
CA MET A 206 -19.25 -39.14 -21.52
C MET A 206 -17.93 -39.54 -20.83
N LEU A 207 -17.31 -40.64 -21.25
CA LEU A 207 -16.03 -41.12 -20.71
C LEU A 207 -14.84 -40.29 -21.20
N ALA A 208 -14.97 -39.57 -22.32
CA ALA A 208 -13.94 -38.66 -22.82
C ALA A 208 -13.88 -37.32 -22.06
N ILE A 209 -14.96 -36.91 -21.38
CA ILE A 209 -15.06 -35.63 -20.67
C ILE A 209 -13.98 -35.46 -19.60
N PRO A 210 -13.73 -36.42 -18.67
CA PRO A 210 -12.66 -36.29 -17.69
C PRO A 210 -11.27 -36.17 -18.32
N LEU A 211 -11.01 -36.90 -19.42
CA LEU A 211 -9.76 -36.84 -20.15
C LEU A 211 -9.55 -35.46 -20.79
N VAL A 212 -10.60 -34.90 -21.39
CA VAL A 212 -10.56 -33.55 -21.96
C VAL A 212 -10.22 -32.53 -20.88
N LEU A 213 -10.91 -32.57 -19.73
CA LEU A 213 -10.66 -31.65 -18.61
C LEU A 213 -9.21 -31.70 -18.09
N PHE A 214 -8.61 -32.88 -18.07
CA PHE A 214 -7.22 -33.06 -17.65
C PHE A 214 -6.21 -32.41 -18.62
N VAL A 215 -6.52 -32.42 -19.92
CA VAL A 215 -5.65 -31.88 -20.98
C VAL A 215 -5.86 -30.37 -21.20
N LEU A 216 -6.92 -29.78 -20.63
CA LEU A 216 -7.21 -28.35 -20.81
C LEU A 216 -6.07 -27.45 -20.27
N PRO A 217 -5.80 -26.29 -20.92
CA PRO A 217 -4.76 -25.37 -20.49
C PRO A 217 -4.96 -24.89 -19.04
N GLN A 218 -4.05 -25.28 -18.15
CA GLN A 218 -4.12 -24.95 -16.72
C GLN A 218 -3.57 -23.56 -16.36
N GLY A 219 -3.12 -22.77 -17.35
CA GLY A 219 -2.47 -21.48 -17.14
C GLY A 219 -3.39 -20.44 -16.49
N GLN A 220 -4.66 -20.39 -16.88
CA GLN A 220 -5.66 -19.48 -16.32
C GLN A 220 -5.95 -19.80 -14.84
N LYS A 221 -6.14 -21.08 -14.51
CA LYS A 221 -6.26 -21.55 -13.12
C LYS A 221 -5.06 -21.12 -12.26
N ARG A 222 -3.83 -21.34 -12.76
CA ARG A 222 -2.61 -20.92 -12.04
C ARG A 222 -2.54 -19.41 -11.86
N TYR A 223 -2.84 -18.64 -12.91
CA TYR A 223 -2.88 -17.18 -12.84
C TYR A 223 -3.88 -16.71 -11.79
N TYR A 224 -5.10 -17.24 -11.78
CA TYR A 224 -6.13 -16.92 -10.79
C TYR A 224 -5.65 -17.20 -9.36
N ALA A 225 -5.03 -18.37 -9.13
CA ALA A 225 -4.51 -18.72 -7.80
C ALA A 225 -3.43 -17.75 -7.32
N ILE A 226 -2.55 -17.30 -8.21
CA ILE A 226 -1.53 -16.29 -7.88
C ILE A 226 -2.18 -14.93 -7.61
N TYR A 227 -3.19 -14.54 -8.40
CA TYR A 227 -3.95 -13.31 -8.17
C TYR A 227 -4.60 -13.29 -6.78
N GLN A 228 -5.17 -14.41 -6.32
CA GLN A 228 -5.72 -14.51 -4.96
C GLN A 228 -4.62 -14.39 -3.89
N GLN A 229 -3.41 -14.89 -4.13
CA GLN A 229 -2.28 -14.69 -3.22
C GLN A 229 -1.89 -13.21 -3.11
N VAL A 230 -1.94 -12.46 -4.21
CA VAL A 230 -1.71 -10.99 -4.20
C VAL A 230 -2.71 -10.30 -3.29
N LEU A 231 -4.01 -10.59 -3.46
CA LEU A 231 -5.06 -9.98 -2.62
C LEU A 231 -4.86 -10.28 -1.14
N ARG A 232 -4.52 -11.53 -0.79
CA ARG A 232 -4.24 -11.92 0.60
C ARG A 232 -2.99 -11.25 1.16
N ALA A 233 -1.93 -11.11 0.36
CA ALA A 233 -0.71 -10.43 0.78
C ALA A 233 -0.94 -8.93 1.01
N GLU A 234 -1.83 -8.29 0.25
CA GLU A 234 -2.27 -6.91 0.53
C GLU A 234 -3.03 -6.79 1.85
N ASP A 235 -4.04 -7.64 2.06
CA ASP A 235 -4.88 -7.66 3.27
C ASP A 235 -4.03 -7.92 4.53
N ASP A 236 -3.13 -8.91 4.47
CA ASP A 236 -2.20 -9.19 5.57
C ASP A 236 -1.24 -8.02 5.82
N GLY A 237 -0.79 -7.32 4.77
CA GLY A 237 0.04 -6.13 4.91
C GLY A 237 -0.62 -5.03 5.76
N GLY A 238 -1.94 -4.85 5.63
CA GLY A 238 -2.70 -3.92 6.48
C GLY A 238 -2.75 -4.36 7.95
N ARG A 239 -2.84 -5.68 8.20
CA ARG A 239 -2.94 -6.24 9.56
C ARG A 239 -1.60 -6.24 10.31
N VAL A 240 -0.48 -6.40 9.60
CA VAL A 240 0.86 -6.50 10.22
C VAL A 240 1.17 -5.30 11.12
N TYR A 241 0.83 -4.08 10.68
CA TYR A 241 1.11 -2.86 11.46
C TYR A 241 0.22 -2.71 12.71
N GLY A 242 -0.99 -3.28 12.71
CA GLY A 242 -1.90 -3.20 13.85
C GLY A 242 -1.70 -4.30 14.90
N ALA A 243 -1.10 -5.43 14.52
CA ALA A 243 -0.96 -6.60 15.38
C ALA A 243 0.37 -6.65 16.16
N ALA A 244 1.44 -6.06 15.63
CA ALA A 244 2.76 -6.14 16.24
C ALA A 244 2.86 -5.29 17.51
N LYS A 245 3.34 -5.90 18.60
CA LYS A 245 3.54 -5.23 19.90
C LYS A 245 4.98 -4.78 20.14
N THR A 246 5.93 -5.29 19.36
CA THR A 246 7.36 -4.99 19.46
C THR A 246 7.97 -4.84 18.08
N ASP A 247 9.09 -4.13 17.99
CA ASP A 247 9.83 -3.94 16.74
C ASP A 247 10.32 -5.28 16.15
N GLU A 248 10.75 -6.22 16.99
CA GLU A 248 11.19 -7.55 16.53
C GLU A 248 10.01 -8.35 15.95
N ALA A 249 8.85 -8.34 16.60
CA ALA A 249 7.65 -9.02 16.08
C ALA A 249 7.16 -8.38 14.77
N LEU A 250 7.27 -7.05 14.65
CA LEU A 250 6.96 -6.34 13.41
C LEU A 250 7.93 -6.73 12.29
N LYS A 251 9.23 -6.77 12.58
CA LYS A 251 10.27 -7.17 11.64
C LYS A 251 10.03 -8.60 11.13
N ASP A 252 9.82 -9.57 12.02
CA ASP A 252 9.58 -10.97 11.65
C ASP A 252 8.34 -11.11 10.75
N SER A 253 7.27 -10.38 11.08
CA SER A 253 6.04 -10.35 10.28
C SER A 253 6.27 -9.76 8.88
N LEU A 254 7.08 -8.70 8.78
CA LEU A 254 7.46 -8.10 7.51
C LEU A 254 8.39 -9.00 6.69
N GLU A 255 9.30 -9.75 7.32
CA GLU A 255 10.16 -10.73 6.63
C GLU A 255 9.32 -11.85 5.99
N LEU A 256 8.33 -12.37 6.73
CA LEU A 256 7.38 -13.35 6.18
C LEU A 256 6.60 -12.76 5.00
N LEU A 257 6.12 -11.52 5.14
CA LEU A 257 5.38 -10.83 4.08
C LEU A 257 6.26 -10.58 2.84
N ALA A 258 7.53 -10.20 3.03
CA ALA A 258 8.49 -10.06 1.93
C ALA A 258 8.69 -11.39 1.18
N GLY A 259 8.87 -12.50 1.91
CA GLY A 259 8.99 -13.83 1.31
C GLY A 259 7.76 -14.22 0.47
N ARG A 260 6.55 -13.84 0.88
CA ARG A 260 5.33 -14.04 0.09
C ARG A 260 5.34 -13.22 -1.20
N TRP A 261 5.73 -11.94 -1.15
CA TRP A 261 5.83 -11.10 -2.35
C TRP A 261 6.85 -11.61 -3.36
N ASP A 262 8.01 -12.11 -2.90
CA ASP A 262 9.01 -12.73 -3.78
C ASP A 262 8.50 -14.05 -4.38
N THR A 263 7.81 -14.87 -3.59
CA THR A 263 7.13 -16.09 -4.06
C THR A 263 6.10 -15.76 -5.15
N ILE A 264 5.26 -14.75 -4.95
CA ILE A 264 4.29 -14.30 -5.95
C ILE A 264 5.01 -13.85 -7.23
N ALA A 265 6.05 -13.01 -7.10
CA ALA A 265 6.80 -12.49 -8.23
C ALA A 265 7.54 -13.59 -9.03
N SER A 266 8.02 -14.64 -8.35
CA SER A 266 8.63 -15.81 -9.00
C SER A 266 7.58 -16.68 -9.69
N GLN A 267 6.44 -16.93 -9.06
CA GLN A 267 5.33 -17.68 -9.66
C GLN A 267 4.79 -17.00 -10.93
N LEU A 268 4.65 -15.66 -10.92
CA LEU A 268 4.24 -14.90 -12.11
C LEU A 268 5.23 -15.02 -13.27
N ARG A 269 6.53 -15.10 -12.99
CA ARG A 269 7.57 -15.31 -14.02
C ARG A 269 7.57 -16.74 -14.56
N ALA A 270 7.22 -17.71 -13.72
CA ALA A 270 7.14 -19.13 -14.08
C ALA A 270 5.77 -19.55 -14.63
N LEU A 271 4.86 -18.60 -14.91
CA LEU A 271 3.56 -18.90 -15.47
C LEU A 271 3.71 -19.57 -16.84
N PRO A 272 2.97 -20.67 -17.11
CA PRO A 272 2.87 -21.21 -18.46
C PRO A 272 2.15 -20.22 -19.38
N ALA A 273 2.10 -20.52 -20.68
CA ALA A 273 1.40 -19.69 -21.65
C ALA A 273 -0.06 -19.42 -21.20
N ILE A 274 -0.39 -18.13 -21.12
CA ILE A 274 -1.72 -17.60 -20.79
C ILE A 274 -2.24 -16.76 -21.96
N PRO A 275 -3.58 -16.58 -22.08
CA PRO A 275 -4.16 -15.72 -23.10
C PRO A 275 -3.51 -14.33 -23.14
N ALA A 276 -3.29 -13.79 -24.35
CA ALA A 276 -2.65 -12.48 -24.55
C ALA A 276 -3.30 -11.36 -23.73
N VAL A 277 -4.62 -11.46 -23.53
CA VAL A 277 -5.40 -10.51 -22.73
C VAL A 277 -4.93 -10.43 -21.27
N LEU A 278 -4.40 -11.51 -20.70
CA LEU A 278 -3.88 -11.56 -19.32
C LEU A 278 -2.38 -11.25 -19.22
N GLN A 279 -1.64 -11.31 -20.32
CA GLN A 279 -0.18 -11.09 -20.30
C GLN A 279 0.16 -9.65 -19.87
N ALA A 280 -0.62 -8.67 -20.32
CA ALA A 280 -0.46 -7.27 -19.90
C ALA A 280 -0.66 -7.10 -18.40
N ASP A 281 -1.74 -7.65 -17.85
CA ASP A 281 -2.03 -7.59 -16.41
C ASP A 281 -0.98 -8.36 -15.59
N THR A 282 -0.47 -9.48 -16.12
CA THR A 282 0.63 -10.24 -15.50
C THR A 282 1.89 -9.40 -15.33
N ALA A 283 2.26 -8.60 -16.34
CA ALA A 283 3.42 -7.71 -16.27
C ALA A 283 3.22 -6.61 -15.21
N ILE A 284 2.01 -6.03 -15.15
CA ILE A 284 1.62 -5.02 -14.17
C ILE A 284 1.71 -5.59 -12.74
N ILE A 285 1.06 -6.72 -12.48
CA ILE A 285 1.05 -7.38 -11.18
C ILE A 285 2.46 -7.85 -10.79
N GLY A 286 3.24 -8.33 -11.76
CA GLY A 286 4.63 -8.73 -11.52
C GLY A 286 5.51 -7.56 -11.12
N ARG A 287 5.36 -6.39 -11.77
CA ARG A 287 6.06 -5.15 -11.37
C ARG A 287 5.61 -4.72 -9.98
N TYR A 288 4.30 -4.69 -9.73
CA TYR A 288 3.72 -4.36 -8.44
C TYR A 288 4.28 -5.22 -7.30
N SER A 289 4.26 -6.55 -7.48
CA SER A 289 4.73 -7.52 -6.48
C SER A 289 6.22 -7.33 -6.15
N ARG A 290 7.06 -7.03 -7.14
CA ARG A 290 8.49 -6.73 -6.92
C ARG A 290 8.70 -5.42 -6.15
N LEU A 291 7.90 -4.39 -6.43
CA LEU A 291 7.95 -3.14 -5.67
C LEU A 291 7.50 -3.36 -4.22
N ARG A 292 6.43 -4.13 -3.99
CA ARG A 292 5.99 -4.49 -2.64
C ARG A 292 7.03 -5.29 -1.87
N TYR A 293 7.69 -6.25 -2.52
CA TYR A 293 8.83 -6.96 -1.96
C TYR A 293 9.96 -6.00 -1.55
N ALA A 294 10.37 -5.11 -2.46
CA ALA A 294 11.44 -4.15 -2.19
C ALA A 294 11.09 -3.21 -1.04
N GLU A 295 9.87 -2.65 -1.03
CA GLU A 295 9.39 -1.76 0.04
C GLU A 295 9.42 -2.46 1.39
N THR A 296 8.86 -3.67 1.46
CA THR A 296 8.80 -4.48 2.69
C THR A 296 10.21 -4.80 3.18
N THR A 297 11.13 -5.13 2.27
CA THR A 297 12.54 -5.40 2.60
C THR A 297 13.25 -4.16 3.15
N TYR A 298 12.99 -2.97 2.60
CA TYR A 298 13.56 -1.73 3.15
C TYR A 298 13.00 -1.39 4.52
N ARG A 299 11.73 -1.71 4.80
CA ARG A 299 11.14 -1.57 6.14
C ARG A 299 11.78 -2.53 7.14
N VAL A 300 12.01 -3.79 6.74
CA VAL A 300 12.79 -4.76 7.54
C VAL A 300 14.18 -4.20 7.86
N LYS A 301 14.91 -3.68 6.86
CA LYS A 301 16.23 -3.07 7.06
C LYS A 301 16.21 -1.86 8.00
N MET A 302 15.18 -1.02 7.90
CA MET A 302 14.98 0.14 8.76
C MET A 302 14.87 -0.28 10.23
N ILE A 303 14.06 -1.31 10.51
CA ILE A 303 13.88 -1.84 11.87
C ILE A 303 15.16 -2.55 12.33
N ALA A 304 15.66 -3.51 11.54
CA ALA A 304 16.80 -4.35 11.90
C ALA A 304 18.10 -3.57 12.12
N ARG A 305 18.26 -2.41 11.48
CA ARG A 305 19.44 -1.55 11.62
C ARG A 305 19.18 -0.31 12.49
N GLU A 306 17.95 -0.16 12.99
CA GLU A 306 17.49 1.04 13.70
C GLU A 306 17.80 2.34 12.91
N SER A 307 17.77 2.28 11.57
CA SER A 307 18.31 3.35 10.71
C SER A 307 17.25 3.91 9.78
N TYR A 308 17.06 5.23 9.84
CA TYR A 308 16.00 5.91 9.11
C TYR A 308 16.32 6.22 7.65
N VAL A 309 17.56 6.05 7.21
CA VAL A 309 17.98 6.36 5.82
C VAL A 309 17.27 5.52 4.75
N TYR A 310 16.71 4.37 5.13
CA TYR A 310 15.91 3.54 4.21
C TYR A 310 14.55 4.15 3.86
N ARG A 311 14.12 5.20 4.57
CA ARG A 311 12.86 5.90 4.30
C ARG A 311 12.83 6.52 2.90
N ASP A 312 13.95 7.02 2.39
CA ASP A 312 14.04 7.51 1.01
C ASP A 312 13.84 6.40 -0.02
N SER A 313 14.38 5.20 0.25
CA SER A 313 14.17 4.05 -0.63
C SER A 313 12.71 3.62 -0.64
N ILE A 314 12.05 3.66 0.51
CA ILE A 314 10.61 3.39 0.64
C ILE A 314 9.79 4.43 -0.14
N GLU A 315 10.10 5.72 0.02
CA GLU A 315 9.42 6.81 -0.67
C GLU A 315 9.55 6.68 -2.20
N LEU A 316 10.76 6.42 -2.70
CA LEU A 316 11.01 6.21 -4.13
C LEU A 316 10.18 5.03 -4.67
N ILE A 317 10.09 3.93 -3.93
CA ILE A 317 9.29 2.77 -4.32
C ILE A 317 7.80 3.12 -4.36
N GLN A 318 7.30 3.88 -3.38
CA GLN A 318 5.90 4.33 -3.35
C GLN A 318 5.58 5.23 -4.55
N GLN A 319 6.48 6.12 -4.95
CA GLN A 319 6.33 6.92 -6.17
C GLN A 319 6.27 6.01 -7.41
N GLN A 320 7.13 4.99 -7.49
CA GLN A 320 7.08 4.02 -8.59
C GLN A 320 5.77 3.22 -8.61
N GLN A 321 5.24 2.84 -7.44
CA GLN A 321 3.94 2.16 -7.32
C GLN A 321 2.79 3.04 -7.81
N ALA A 322 2.81 4.35 -7.50
CA ALA A 322 1.78 5.29 -7.95
C ALA A 322 1.70 5.44 -9.48
N THR A 323 2.78 5.09 -10.20
CA THR A 323 2.83 5.11 -11.67
C THR A 323 2.44 3.77 -12.32
N ILE A 324 2.05 2.77 -11.53
CA ILE A 324 1.64 1.47 -12.08
C ILE A 324 0.29 1.61 -12.80
N GLY A 325 0.21 1.05 -14.01
CA GLY A 325 -1.01 1.07 -14.82
C GLY A 325 -2.13 0.23 -14.19
N LYS A 326 -3.37 0.52 -14.59
CA LYS A 326 -4.54 -0.26 -14.15
C LYS A 326 -4.58 -1.61 -14.84
N ILE A 327 -4.93 -2.65 -14.07
CA ILE A 327 -5.25 -3.97 -14.62
C ILE A 327 -6.58 -3.91 -15.40
N ARG A 328 -6.70 -4.71 -16.46
CA ARG A 328 -7.90 -4.78 -17.30
C ARG A 328 -8.93 -5.77 -16.75
N PHE A 329 -8.47 -6.85 -16.13
CA PHE A 329 -9.30 -7.94 -15.62
C PHE A 329 -9.05 -8.17 -14.12
N PRO A 330 -9.68 -7.36 -13.24
CA PRO A 330 -9.63 -7.63 -11.81
C PRO A 330 -10.34 -8.95 -11.49
N LEU A 331 -9.68 -9.85 -10.77
CA LEU A 331 -10.19 -11.19 -10.43
C LEU A 331 -10.56 -11.34 -8.95
N ASN A 332 -11.22 -10.33 -8.40
CA ASN A 332 -11.72 -10.28 -7.03
C ASN A 332 -13.01 -11.09 -6.84
N TYR A 333 -12.95 -12.41 -7.09
CA TYR A 333 -14.10 -13.31 -7.02
C TYR A 333 -14.23 -14.12 -5.70
N ASP A 334 -13.24 -14.04 -4.80
CA ASP A 334 -13.29 -14.74 -3.50
C ASP A 334 -14.17 -13.98 -2.50
N ALA A 335 -15.34 -14.51 -2.13
CA ALA A 335 -16.25 -13.87 -1.18
C ALA A 335 -15.68 -13.72 0.24
N SER A 336 -14.71 -14.55 0.62
CA SER A 336 -14.02 -14.39 1.91
C SER A 336 -13.17 -13.10 1.95
N LEU A 337 -12.82 -12.57 0.78
CA LEU A 337 -12.14 -11.28 0.59
C LEU A 337 -13.12 -10.18 0.12
N ALA A 338 -14.26 -10.54 -0.47
CA ALA A 338 -15.31 -9.60 -0.91
C ALA A 338 -16.03 -8.88 0.24
N LEU A 339 -15.82 -9.31 1.49
CA LEU A 339 -16.21 -8.58 2.70
C LEU A 339 -15.44 -7.26 2.93
N THR A 340 -14.73 -6.76 1.92
CA THR A 340 -14.08 -5.44 1.98
C THR A 340 -14.51 -4.47 0.87
N ALA A 341 -15.38 -4.89 -0.06
CA ALA A 341 -15.88 -3.97 -1.08
C ALA A 341 -16.86 -2.93 -0.50
N ASP A 342 -17.54 -3.25 0.61
CA ASP A 342 -18.33 -2.30 1.40
C ASP A 342 -17.49 -1.49 2.41
N THR A 343 -16.17 -1.68 2.45
CA THR A 343 -15.21 -0.81 3.17
C THR A 343 -14.33 0.01 2.23
N VAL A 344 -14.82 0.26 1.00
CA VAL A 344 -14.60 1.57 0.35
C VAL A 344 -15.83 2.46 0.59
N GLN A 345 -16.39 2.43 1.80
CA GLN A 345 -16.56 3.74 2.42
C GLN A 345 -15.15 4.29 2.49
N GLU A 346 -14.91 5.39 1.77
CA GLU A 346 -13.92 6.36 2.21
C GLU A 346 -14.05 6.41 3.72
N VAL A 347 -13.07 5.81 4.42
CA VAL A 347 -12.67 6.33 5.72
C VAL A 347 -12.04 7.66 5.38
N SER A 348 -12.89 8.61 4.98
CA SER A 348 -12.95 9.90 5.62
C SER A 348 -12.97 9.59 7.11
N ALA A 349 -11.77 9.32 7.64
CA ALA A 349 -11.44 9.87 8.93
C ALA A 349 -11.98 11.29 8.82
N ALA A 350 -12.93 11.63 9.70
CA ALA A 350 -13.20 13.01 9.98
C ALA A 350 -11.89 13.59 10.52
N ALA A 351 -10.96 13.87 9.61
CA ALA A 351 -9.97 14.89 9.79
C ALA A 351 -10.84 16.13 10.05
N PRO A 352 -10.70 16.79 11.21
CA PRO A 352 -11.25 18.13 11.32
C PRO A 352 -10.78 18.90 10.08
N PRO A 353 -11.63 19.72 9.44
CA PRO A 353 -11.23 20.44 8.24
C PRO A 353 -10.22 21.52 8.65
N THR A 354 -8.95 21.14 8.78
CA THR A 354 -7.86 22.07 8.57
C THR A 354 -7.44 21.87 7.15
N ARG A 355 -8.05 22.67 6.26
CA ARG A 355 -7.50 22.93 4.93
C ARG A 355 -6.07 23.38 5.15
N TRP A 356 -5.11 22.49 4.96
CA TRP A 356 -3.70 22.86 4.97
C TRP A 356 -3.37 23.42 3.59
N ASP A 357 -2.81 24.62 3.56
CA ASP A 357 -2.40 25.26 2.32
C ASP A 357 -0.96 24.82 2.02
N TYR A 358 -0.78 24.13 0.89
CA TYR A 358 0.55 23.78 0.41
C TYR A 358 1.25 25.05 -0.07
N THR A 359 2.42 25.33 0.49
CA THR A 359 3.13 26.59 0.28
C THR A 359 4.62 26.37 0.08
N LYS A 360 5.23 27.33 -0.60
CA LYS A 360 6.68 27.43 -0.83
C LYS A 360 7.19 28.70 -0.18
N VAL A 361 8.20 28.56 0.67
CA VAL A 361 8.72 29.66 1.50
C VAL A 361 10.24 29.73 1.35
N TYR A 362 10.78 30.93 1.20
CA TYR A 362 12.20 31.16 0.96
C TYR A 362 12.92 31.61 2.22
N TYR A 363 14.19 31.21 2.35
CA TYR A 363 15.02 31.52 3.50
C TYR A 363 16.41 32.01 3.07
N ASP A 364 16.96 32.97 3.81
CA ASP A 364 18.36 33.39 3.65
C ASP A 364 19.35 32.34 4.22
N LYS A 365 20.66 32.65 4.17
CA LYS A 365 21.72 31.74 4.66
C LYS A 365 21.64 31.45 6.17
N ASP A 366 20.92 32.28 6.92
CA ASP A 366 20.76 32.17 8.37
C ASP A 366 19.39 31.58 8.74
N TRP A 367 18.68 30.97 7.77
CA TRP A 367 17.33 30.40 7.90
C TRP A 367 16.24 31.40 8.30
N LYS A 368 16.45 32.70 8.02
CA LYS A 368 15.41 33.70 8.21
C LYS A 368 14.50 33.73 6.98
N GLU A 369 13.19 33.63 7.21
CA GLU A 369 12.19 33.74 6.14
C GLU A 369 12.37 35.08 5.39
N THR A 370 12.42 34.99 4.06
CA THR A 370 12.61 36.14 3.17
C THR A 370 11.56 36.12 2.06
N LEU A 371 11.12 37.31 1.65
CA LEU A 371 10.27 37.48 0.48
C LEU A 371 11.09 37.53 -0.82
N SER A 372 12.42 37.57 -0.72
CA SER A 372 13.30 37.61 -1.88
C SER A 372 13.34 36.27 -2.60
N VAL A 373 12.81 36.24 -3.82
CA VAL A 373 12.87 35.08 -4.73
C VAL A 373 14.16 35.02 -5.55
N THR A 374 15.07 35.99 -5.39
CA THR A 374 16.35 36.07 -6.11
C THR A 374 17.57 35.97 -5.21
N ASP A 375 17.41 36.28 -3.92
CA ASP A 375 18.49 36.31 -2.92
C ASP A 375 18.14 35.42 -1.70
N TYR A 376 17.75 34.18 -1.99
CA TYR A 376 17.53 33.13 -0.99
C TYR A 376 18.65 32.08 -1.08
N HIS A 377 18.87 31.38 0.03
CA HIS A 377 19.82 30.29 0.12
C HIS A 377 19.12 28.92 0.24
N TYR A 378 17.97 28.88 0.90
CA TYR A 378 17.12 27.69 1.03
C TYR A 378 15.68 28.00 0.68
N TYR A 379 14.91 26.97 0.35
CA TYR A 379 13.45 27.08 0.33
C TYR A 379 12.80 25.82 0.92
N ARG A 380 11.62 25.99 1.53
CA ARG A 380 10.82 24.93 2.14
C ARG A 380 9.53 24.76 1.37
N GLU A 381 9.13 23.52 1.16
CA GLU A 381 7.82 23.15 0.62
C GLU A 381 7.09 22.22 1.58
N GLY A 382 5.79 22.43 1.75
CA GLY A 382 4.97 21.65 2.66
C GLY A 382 3.62 22.30 2.92
N ALA A 383 2.85 21.71 3.82
CA ALA A 383 1.52 22.23 4.17
C ALA A 383 1.58 23.10 5.44
N ARG A 384 0.87 24.24 5.45
CA ARG A 384 0.68 25.09 6.64
C ARG A 384 -0.80 25.11 7.04
N ASP A 385 -1.08 25.17 8.34
CA ASP A 385 -2.43 25.46 8.85
C ASP A 385 -2.76 26.96 8.74
N SER A 386 -3.99 27.33 9.10
CA SER A 386 -4.48 28.72 9.04
C SER A 386 -3.71 29.69 9.96
N ALA A 387 -2.96 29.19 10.93
CA ALA A 387 -2.08 29.99 11.78
C ALA A 387 -0.64 30.05 11.24
N GLY A 388 -0.39 29.52 10.04
CA GLY A 388 0.93 29.49 9.40
C GLY A 388 1.88 28.42 9.96
N ARG A 389 1.40 27.47 10.77
CA ARG A 389 2.25 26.42 11.33
C ARG A 389 2.37 25.25 10.35
N TRP A 390 3.59 24.73 10.19
CA TRP A 390 3.85 23.57 9.35
C TRP A 390 3.15 22.31 9.88
N GLN A 391 2.60 21.51 8.96
CA GLN A 391 1.86 20.28 9.23
C GLN A 391 2.25 19.18 8.23
N GLY A 392 2.33 17.94 8.71
CA GLY A 392 2.61 16.78 7.89
C GLY A 392 4.03 16.78 7.33
N ARG A 393 4.19 16.23 6.12
CA ARG A 393 5.49 16.14 5.46
C ARG A 393 5.94 17.50 4.94
N VAL A 394 7.20 17.82 5.22
CA VAL A 394 7.87 19.06 4.82
C VAL A 394 9.25 18.73 4.28
N THR A 395 9.62 19.40 3.19
CA THR A 395 10.93 19.24 2.56
C THR A 395 11.61 20.59 2.42
N ASP A 396 12.86 20.66 2.87
CA ASP A 396 13.75 21.79 2.60
C ASP A 396 14.69 21.46 1.46
N TYR A 397 15.04 22.50 0.73
CA TYR A 397 15.87 22.44 -0.45
C TYR A 397 16.96 23.50 -0.38
N PHE A 398 18.13 23.15 -0.91
CA PHE A 398 19.15 24.12 -1.28
C PHE A 398 18.69 24.97 -2.47
N ARG A 399 19.34 26.11 -2.69
CA ARG A 399 19.04 26.99 -3.82
C ARG A 399 19.09 26.28 -5.18
N ASN A 400 19.98 25.30 -5.34
CA ASN A 400 20.14 24.52 -6.57
C ASN A 400 18.99 23.50 -6.81
N GLY A 401 18.07 23.34 -5.86
CA GLY A 401 16.95 22.40 -5.94
C GLY A 401 17.24 21.02 -5.33
N ASP A 402 18.47 20.77 -4.85
CA ASP A 402 18.78 19.55 -4.12
C ASP A 402 18.10 19.55 -2.77
N VAL A 403 17.68 18.37 -2.31
CA VAL A 403 17.04 18.20 -1.00
C VAL A 403 18.07 18.49 0.08
N GLN A 404 17.70 19.31 1.06
CA GLN A 404 18.49 19.64 2.26
C GLN A 404 17.96 18.92 3.50
N MET A 405 16.64 18.79 3.62
CA MET A 405 16.00 18.09 4.73
C MET A 405 14.64 17.52 4.30
N LYS A 406 14.29 16.34 4.82
CA LYS A 406 12.93 15.80 4.78
C LYS A 406 12.48 15.46 6.18
N GLY A 407 11.27 15.89 6.55
CA GLY A 407 10.78 15.78 7.92
C GLY A 407 9.27 15.76 8.03
N GLU A 408 8.79 15.50 9.25
CA GLU A 408 7.37 15.60 9.60
C GLU A 408 7.19 16.66 10.69
N TYR A 409 6.19 17.52 10.51
CA TYR A 409 5.82 18.56 11.44
C TYR A 409 4.41 18.33 11.96
N LYS A 410 4.22 18.63 13.24
CA LYS A 410 2.92 18.63 13.89
C LYS A 410 2.78 19.90 14.70
N ASN A 411 1.78 20.72 14.36
CA ASN A 411 1.56 22.02 15.00
C ASN A 411 2.79 22.94 14.94
N GLY A 412 3.52 22.92 13.82
CA GLY A 412 4.71 23.73 13.61
C GLY A 412 5.98 23.20 14.27
N LEU A 413 5.90 22.12 15.05
CA LEU A 413 7.05 21.51 15.71
C LEU A 413 7.52 20.28 14.94
N LYS A 414 8.84 20.04 14.89
CA LYS A 414 9.41 18.78 14.39
C LYS A 414 8.89 17.60 15.21
N ASP A 415 8.19 16.68 14.57
CA ASP A 415 7.59 15.52 15.22
C ASP A 415 7.53 14.35 14.21
N GLY A 416 8.47 13.41 14.33
CA GLY A 416 8.64 12.31 13.39
C GLY A 416 10.09 12.13 12.93
N ILE A 417 10.26 11.40 11.83
CA ILE A 417 11.58 11.08 11.27
C ILE A 417 12.10 12.25 10.44
N PHE A 418 13.37 12.58 10.62
CA PHE A 418 14.08 13.62 9.88
C PHE A 418 15.34 13.05 9.21
N LEU A 419 15.51 13.41 7.94
CA LEU A 419 16.70 13.13 7.14
C LEU A 419 17.29 14.45 6.70
N TYR A 420 18.60 14.62 6.85
CA TYR A 420 19.34 15.80 6.42
C TYR A 420 20.40 15.41 5.42
N TYR A 421 20.65 16.29 4.47
CA TYR A 421 21.51 16.05 3.32
C TYR A 421 22.52 17.18 3.15
N SER A 422 23.64 16.88 2.51
CA SER A 422 24.56 17.90 2.01
C SER A 422 24.06 18.45 0.67
N ASP A 423 24.65 19.55 0.24
CA ASP A 423 24.47 20.20 -1.07
C ASP A 423 24.96 19.36 -2.26
N HIS A 424 25.40 18.13 -2.00
CA HIS A 424 25.81 17.14 -3.00
C HIS A 424 25.04 15.81 -2.82
N GLY A 425 23.96 15.80 -2.05
CA GLY A 425 23.01 14.68 -1.96
C GLY A 425 23.38 13.53 -1.01
N THR A 426 24.48 13.65 -0.26
CA THR A 426 24.86 12.66 0.77
C THR A 426 24.13 12.96 2.08
N TYR A 427 23.68 11.92 2.81
CA TYR A 427 23.15 12.12 4.15
C TYR A 427 24.19 12.83 5.04
N THR A 428 23.75 13.76 5.87
CA THR A 428 24.56 14.40 6.92
C THR A 428 24.13 13.90 8.29
N SER A 429 22.82 13.75 8.50
CA SER A 429 22.27 13.12 9.68
C SER A 429 20.88 12.55 9.47
N ALA A 430 20.50 11.58 10.30
CA ALA A 430 19.18 10.97 10.32
C ALA A 430 18.77 10.67 11.75
N GLY A 431 17.49 10.87 12.08
CA GLY A 431 17.00 10.64 13.43
C GLY A 431 15.52 10.94 13.58
N ARG A 432 15.03 10.89 14.81
CA ARG A 432 13.64 11.18 15.15
C ARG A 432 13.56 12.36 16.11
N TYR A 433 12.60 13.24 15.88
CA TYR A 433 12.18 14.24 16.85
C TYR A 433 10.84 13.87 17.47
N THR A 434 10.59 14.36 18.68
CA THR A 434 9.27 14.45 19.29
C THR A 434 9.15 15.85 19.88
N ARG A 435 8.28 16.69 19.32
CA ARG A 435 8.11 18.10 19.72
C ARG A 435 9.44 18.87 19.82
N GLU A 436 10.22 18.90 18.74
CA GLU A 436 11.57 19.52 18.64
C GLU A 436 12.70 18.81 19.40
N GLU A 437 12.40 17.85 20.27
CA GLU A 437 13.42 17.13 21.02
C GLU A 437 13.91 15.90 20.25
N SER A 438 15.23 15.78 20.10
CA SER A 438 15.85 14.58 19.53
C SER A 438 15.57 13.39 20.44
N VAL A 439 15.01 12.31 19.88
CA VAL A 439 14.70 11.07 20.61
C VAL A 439 15.27 9.85 19.89
N GLY A 440 15.60 8.82 20.66
CA GLY A 440 16.08 7.55 20.12
C GLY A 440 17.46 7.67 19.46
N LYS A 441 17.76 6.77 18.52
CA LYS A 441 19.05 6.74 17.84
C LYS A 441 19.10 7.80 16.74
N TRP A 442 20.21 8.55 16.73
CA TRP A 442 20.60 9.52 15.73
C TRP A 442 21.90 9.11 15.09
N GLU A 443 21.95 9.21 13.77
CA GLU A 443 23.08 8.85 12.94
C GLU A 443 23.63 10.13 12.31
N THR A 444 24.96 10.29 12.26
CA THR A 444 25.59 11.30 11.39
C THR A 444 26.59 10.64 10.47
N TYR A 445 26.85 11.29 9.33
CA TYR A 445 27.62 10.72 8.25
C TYR A 445 28.70 11.69 7.77
N TYR A 446 29.79 11.13 7.29
CA TYR A 446 30.81 11.88 6.57
C TYR A 446 30.33 12.25 5.16
N GLN A 447 30.98 13.24 4.54
CA GLN A 447 30.70 13.64 3.15
C GLN A 447 30.84 12.48 2.14
N ASN A 448 31.65 11.47 2.46
CA ASN A 448 31.80 10.25 1.65
C ASN A 448 30.68 9.21 1.86
N GLY A 449 29.65 9.53 2.65
CA GLY A 449 28.49 8.70 2.93
C GLY A 449 28.68 7.63 3.99
N ARG A 450 29.88 7.51 4.59
CA ARG A 450 30.13 6.55 5.67
C ARG A 450 29.56 7.06 6.98
N LEU A 451 29.01 6.14 7.77
CA LEU A 451 28.51 6.41 9.12
C LEU A 451 29.67 6.92 9.99
N GLN A 452 29.48 8.10 10.58
CA GLN A 452 30.45 8.75 11.44
C GLN A 452 30.19 8.42 12.91
N ARG A 453 28.94 8.53 13.36
CA ARG A 453 28.57 8.25 14.75
C ARG A 453 27.10 7.89 14.90
N GLU A 454 26.84 7.19 15.99
CA GLU A 454 25.52 6.91 16.52
C GLU A 454 25.40 7.50 17.93
N VAL A 455 24.36 8.29 18.16
CA VAL A 455 24.03 8.88 19.46
C VAL A 455 22.62 8.48 19.84
N VAL A 456 22.41 8.03 21.07
CA VAL A 456 21.08 7.69 21.59
C VAL A 456 20.62 8.81 22.53
N TYR A 457 19.44 9.36 22.27
CA TYR A 457 18.78 10.37 23.08
C TYR A 457 17.64 9.74 23.88
N GLN A 458 17.82 9.66 25.21
CA GLN A 458 16.82 9.22 26.18
C GLN A 458 16.78 10.25 27.32
N ASP A 459 17.65 10.09 28.33
CA ASP A 459 17.87 11.04 29.44
C ASP A 459 19.17 11.85 29.21
N GLY A 460 19.26 12.48 28.03
CA GLY A 460 20.47 13.10 27.52
C GLY A 460 21.09 12.34 26.35
N ALA A 461 22.25 12.82 25.89
CA ALA A 461 22.93 12.29 24.70
C ALA A 461 24.01 11.27 25.09
N PHE A 462 23.90 10.04 24.59
CA PHE A 462 24.87 8.96 24.82
C PHE A 462 25.49 8.54 23.49
N THR A 463 26.82 8.64 23.38
CA THR A 463 27.53 8.19 22.17
C THR A 463 27.62 6.67 22.18
N ARG A 464 26.92 6.00 21.27
CA ARG A 464 26.93 4.53 21.17
C ARG A 464 28.14 4.06 20.39
N ASN A 465 28.32 4.57 19.18
CA ASN A 465 29.39 4.13 18.29
C ASN A 465 29.99 5.34 17.54
N VAL A 466 31.29 5.28 17.28
CA VAL A 466 32.01 6.29 16.47
C VAL A 466 32.97 5.57 15.54
N TRP A 467 33.00 5.99 14.28
CA TRP A 467 33.93 5.53 13.26
C TRP A 467 34.73 6.70 12.72
N ASP A 468 35.92 6.43 12.19
CA ASP A 468 36.65 7.42 11.40
C ASP A 468 36.15 7.46 9.93
N SER A 469 36.69 8.39 9.14
CA SER A 469 36.31 8.54 7.72
C SER A 469 36.67 7.33 6.85
N LEU A 470 37.53 6.44 7.34
CA LEU A 470 37.89 5.17 6.71
C LEU A 470 37.00 4.00 7.17
N GLY A 471 36.04 4.23 8.07
CA GLY A 471 35.11 3.23 8.59
C GLY A 471 35.70 2.36 9.70
N ARG A 472 36.85 2.73 10.28
CA ARG A 472 37.45 2.02 11.42
C ARG A 472 36.75 2.45 12.71
N VAL A 473 36.42 1.48 13.55
CA VAL A 473 35.73 1.72 14.82
C VAL A 473 36.68 2.43 15.80
N GLN A 474 36.22 3.53 16.38
CA GLN A 474 36.91 4.33 17.41
C GLN A 474 36.27 4.13 18.79
N VAL A 475 34.93 4.17 18.83
CA VAL A 475 34.11 3.92 20.02
C VAL A 475 33.11 2.83 19.65
N LYS A 476 32.98 1.81 20.49
CA LYS A 476 32.02 0.72 20.33
C LYS A 476 31.22 0.53 21.61
N ASP A 477 29.89 0.47 21.48
CA ASP A 477 28.97 0.24 22.59
C ASP A 477 29.26 1.17 23.78
N GLY A 478 29.54 2.44 23.49
CA GLY A 478 29.82 3.49 24.45
C GLY A 478 31.26 3.58 24.97
N ASN A 479 32.14 2.69 24.52
CA ASN A 479 33.48 2.53 25.09
C ASN A 479 34.57 2.68 24.02
N GLY A 480 35.58 3.50 24.28
CA GLY A 480 36.72 3.67 23.39
C GLY A 480 37.31 5.08 23.39
N TYR A 481 38.14 5.36 22.39
CA TYR A 481 38.78 6.67 22.21
C TYR A 481 38.37 7.27 20.87
N GLU A 482 37.89 8.50 20.90
CA GLU A 482 37.62 9.26 19.68
C GLU A 482 38.80 10.18 19.40
N THR A 483 39.32 10.10 18.17
CA THR A 483 40.19 11.13 17.60
C THR A 483 39.45 11.82 16.46
N GLN A 484 39.50 13.14 16.45
CA GLN A 484 39.00 13.96 15.37
C GLN A 484 40.16 14.64 14.66
N TRP A 485 40.00 14.90 13.37
CA TRP A 485 41.01 15.56 12.54
C TRP A 485 40.38 16.75 11.82
N TYR A 486 41.18 17.78 11.57
CA TYR A 486 40.85 18.83 10.61
C TYR A 486 41.01 18.31 9.18
N GLU A 487 40.44 19.02 8.20
CA GLU A 487 40.57 18.71 6.77
C GLU A 487 42.04 18.65 6.30
N ASN A 488 42.91 19.43 6.94
CA ASN A 488 44.36 19.41 6.67
C ASN A 488 45.11 18.22 7.29
N GLY A 489 44.40 17.25 7.89
CA GLY A 489 44.95 16.03 8.49
C GLY A 489 45.52 16.20 9.90
N LYS A 490 45.61 17.42 10.45
CA LYS A 490 46.08 17.63 11.83
C LYS A 490 45.02 17.21 12.83
N MET A 491 45.46 16.66 13.96
CA MET A 491 44.58 16.27 15.05
C MET A 491 43.82 17.50 15.57
N LYS A 492 42.49 17.36 15.68
CA LYS A 492 41.58 18.38 16.19
C LYS A 492 41.27 18.15 17.66
N SER A 493 40.98 16.91 18.03
CA SER A 493 40.75 16.53 19.41
C SER A 493 40.94 15.03 19.63
N VAL A 494 41.17 14.66 20.88
CA VAL A 494 41.22 13.26 21.34
C VAL A 494 40.69 13.14 22.75
N GLY A 495 39.95 12.06 23.04
CA GLY A 495 39.47 11.73 24.38
C GLY A 495 38.73 10.40 24.44
N SER A 496 38.43 9.94 25.65
CA SER A 496 37.76 8.66 25.90
C SER A 496 36.27 8.81 26.16
N TYR A 497 35.54 7.75 25.82
CA TYR A 497 34.18 7.49 26.26
C TYR A 497 34.13 6.25 27.15
N LEU A 498 33.32 6.32 28.19
CA LEU A 498 32.93 5.22 29.08
C LEU A 498 31.39 5.25 29.20
N ASP A 499 30.74 4.12 28.93
CA ASP A 499 29.28 3.98 28.93
C ASP A 499 28.55 5.09 28.13
N GLY A 500 29.16 5.48 27.01
CA GLY A 500 28.66 6.46 26.06
C GLY A 500 28.79 7.91 26.50
N LYS A 501 29.41 8.18 27.64
CA LYS A 501 29.69 9.52 28.15
C LYS A 501 31.17 9.84 28.05
N GLN A 502 31.52 11.12 27.89
CA GLN A 502 32.91 11.55 27.90
C GLN A 502 33.53 11.26 29.27
N GLU A 503 34.73 10.67 29.27
CA GLU A 503 35.44 10.27 30.48
C GLU A 503 36.92 10.66 30.35
N GLY A 504 37.51 11.08 31.46
CA GLY A 504 38.94 11.38 31.56
C GLY A 504 39.36 12.66 30.82
N LEU A 505 40.63 12.70 30.44
CA LEU A 505 41.25 13.90 29.85
C LEU A 505 41.00 13.98 28.35
N TRP A 506 40.25 15.00 27.96
CA TRP A 506 40.04 15.44 26.59
C TRP A 506 41.03 16.55 26.22
N ARG A 507 41.62 16.45 25.03
CA ARG A 507 42.57 17.44 24.51
C ARG A 507 42.12 17.90 23.14
N GLY A 508 42.23 19.20 22.89
CA GLY A 508 41.98 19.80 21.58
C GLY A 508 43.13 20.66 21.10
N TYR A 509 43.22 20.82 19.79
CA TYR A 509 44.29 21.55 19.11
C TYR A 509 43.68 22.51 18.08
N HIS A 510 44.39 23.61 17.81
CA HIS A 510 44.09 24.52 16.70
C HIS A 510 44.39 23.85 15.36
N ALA A 511 43.88 24.41 14.26
CA ALA A 511 44.11 23.88 12.91
C ALA A 511 45.59 23.87 12.49
N ASP A 512 46.46 24.63 13.17
CA ASP A 512 47.92 24.59 12.97
C ASP A 512 48.62 23.51 13.83
N GLY A 513 47.90 22.82 14.70
CA GLY A 513 48.40 21.77 15.59
C GLY A 513 48.82 22.26 16.98
N THR A 514 48.75 23.56 17.27
CA THR A 514 49.06 24.09 18.60
C THR A 514 47.96 23.71 19.62
N PRO A 515 48.29 23.48 20.91
CA PRO A 515 47.28 23.13 21.91
C PRO A 515 46.20 24.21 22.06
N TYR A 516 44.93 23.79 22.05
CA TYR A 516 43.78 24.67 22.24
C TYR A 516 43.14 24.47 23.60
N TYR A 517 42.77 23.24 23.97
CA TYR A 517 42.14 23.01 25.27
C TYR A 517 42.55 21.69 25.93
N GLN A 518 42.39 21.65 27.24
CA GLN A 518 42.45 20.45 28.06
C GLN A 518 41.24 20.45 29.00
N GLU A 519 40.47 19.37 28.99
CA GLU A 519 39.21 19.24 29.70
C GLU A 519 39.16 17.88 30.41
N LEU A 520 38.84 17.86 31.70
CA LEU A 520 38.67 16.64 32.48
C LEU A 520 37.17 16.37 32.65
N TYR A 521 36.72 15.21 32.16
CA TYR A 521 35.34 14.77 32.27
C TYR A 521 35.21 13.58 33.22
N HIS A 522 34.10 13.54 33.94
CA HIS A 522 33.64 12.36 34.67
C HIS A 522 32.16 12.13 34.41
N ALA A 523 31.80 10.94 33.92
CA ALA A 523 30.44 10.56 33.55
C ALA A 523 29.74 11.63 32.66
N GLY A 524 30.48 12.19 31.70
CA GLY A 524 30.01 13.20 30.75
C GLY A 524 29.89 14.61 31.29
N LYS A 525 30.17 14.84 32.58
CA LYS A 525 30.21 16.17 33.17
C LYS A 525 31.64 16.71 33.13
N LEU A 526 31.80 17.95 32.65
CA LEU A 526 33.07 18.63 32.74
C LEU A 526 33.33 18.97 34.21
N GLU A 527 34.45 18.52 34.76
CA GLU A 527 34.89 18.90 36.11
C GLU A 527 35.79 20.13 36.07
N ARG A 528 36.67 20.19 35.06
CA ARG A 528 37.61 21.29 34.88
C ARG A 528 38.10 21.37 33.44
N GLY A 529 38.05 22.56 32.87
CA GLY A 529 38.55 22.89 31.55
C GLY A 529 39.53 24.05 31.56
N MET A 530 40.45 24.04 30.61
CA MET A 530 41.34 25.14 30.30
C MET A 530 41.43 25.31 28.78
N ALA A 531 41.22 26.52 28.28
CA ALA A 531 41.41 26.87 26.88
C ALA A 531 42.49 27.93 26.72
N VAL A 532 43.25 27.84 25.62
CA VAL A 532 44.34 28.73 25.23
C VAL A 532 44.05 29.25 23.82
N THR A 533 43.72 30.53 23.73
CA THR A 533 43.48 31.18 22.43
C THR A 533 44.78 31.35 21.65
N ARG A 534 44.68 31.68 20.35
CA ARG A 534 45.86 31.87 19.48
C ARG A 534 46.77 33.02 19.92
N ASP A 535 46.21 34.02 20.61
CA ASP A 535 46.97 35.11 21.24
C ASP A 535 47.55 34.74 22.62
N GLY A 536 47.44 33.47 23.03
CA GLY A 536 48.05 32.94 24.25
C GLY A 536 47.26 33.20 25.55
N LYS A 537 46.08 33.82 25.47
CA LYS A 537 45.23 34.04 26.66
C LYS A 537 44.63 32.74 27.15
N ARG A 538 44.55 32.60 28.48
CA ARG A 538 44.07 31.39 29.16
C ARG A 538 42.72 31.64 29.80
N TYR A 539 41.81 30.68 29.62
CA TYR A 539 40.47 30.69 30.22
C TYR A 539 40.25 29.38 30.96
N ILE A 540 39.84 29.46 32.23
CA ILE A 540 39.49 28.31 33.07
C ILE A 540 37.97 28.30 33.24
N TYR A 541 37.37 27.12 33.11
CA TYR A 541 35.92 26.93 33.18
C TYR A 541 35.63 25.54 33.75
N ASP A 542 34.45 25.36 34.32
CA ASP A 542 33.93 24.10 34.86
C ASP A 542 32.66 23.64 34.12
N GLN A 543 32.20 24.41 33.13
CA GLN A 543 31.13 24.03 32.21
C GLN A 543 31.55 24.28 30.76
N TRP A 544 31.18 23.37 29.86
CA TRP A 544 31.61 23.43 28.45
C TRP A 544 31.07 24.68 27.73
N SER A 545 29.83 25.07 28.05
CA SER A 545 29.20 26.29 27.59
C SER A 545 28.46 26.97 28.73
N ASP A 546 28.63 28.28 28.84
CA ASP A 546 27.77 29.12 29.67
C ASP A 546 26.39 29.24 29.03
N LEU A 547 25.36 29.44 29.85
CA LEU A 547 24.02 29.78 29.37
C LEU A 547 24.01 31.21 28.79
N ALA A 548 23.33 31.37 27.65
CA ALA A 548 22.88 32.69 27.24
C ALA A 548 21.88 33.19 28.30
N LEU A 549 22.12 34.39 28.83
CA LEU A 549 21.36 34.92 29.97
C LEU A 549 21.08 36.40 29.73
N PRO A 550 20.01 36.97 30.30
CA PRO A 550 19.83 38.41 30.31
C PRO A 550 21.03 39.08 30.99
N VAL A 551 21.46 40.23 30.48
CA VAL A 551 22.56 41.01 31.09
C VAL A 551 22.23 41.37 32.54
N MET A 552 20.95 41.58 32.86
CA MET A 552 20.49 41.86 34.22
C MET A 552 20.30 40.62 35.11
N GLY A 553 20.48 39.41 34.57
CA GLY A 553 20.19 38.13 35.23
C GLY A 553 18.73 37.69 35.11
N LEU A 554 18.50 36.38 35.18
CA LEU A 554 17.17 35.78 34.97
C LEU A 554 16.11 36.23 35.98
N GLU A 555 16.48 36.36 37.25
CA GLU A 555 15.54 36.75 38.32
C GLU A 555 14.98 38.16 38.09
N LYS A 556 15.87 39.13 37.79
CA LYS A 556 15.45 40.51 37.49
C LYS A 556 14.69 40.59 36.17
N TYR A 557 15.05 39.77 35.19
CA TYR A 557 14.35 39.72 33.91
C TYR A 557 12.95 39.13 34.03
N ARG A 558 12.75 38.09 34.86
CA ARG A 558 11.42 37.57 35.20
C ARG A 558 10.57 38.63 35.87
N LYS A 559 11.14 39.37 36.83
CA LYS A 559 10.45 40.49 37.45
C LYS A 559 10.05 41.58 36.44
N TYR A 560 10.93 41.88 35.47
CA TYR A 560 10.60 42.78 34.36
C TYR A 560 9.40 42.25 33.57
N LEU A 561 9.37 40.96 33.22
CA LEU A 561 8.21 40.37 32.54
C LEU A 561 6.96 40.51 33.38
N ASP A 562 6.98 40.11 34.66
CA ASP A 562 5.81 40.19 35.56
C ASP A 562 5.26 41.63 35.70
N GLU A 563 6.14 42.64 35.74
CA GLU A 563 5.76 44.06 35.82
C GLU A 563 5.16 44.61 34.51
N HIS A 564 5.52 44.03 33.37
CA HIS A 564 5.13 44.51 32.03
C HIS A 564 4.10 43.60 31.34
N THR A 565 3.80 42.44 31.92
CA THR A 565 2.74 41.56 31.44
C THR A 565 1.39 42.12 31.86
N HIS A 566 0.50 42.26 30.88
CA HIS A 566 -0.86 42.73 31.07
C HIS A 566 -1.83 41.79 30.40
N ALA A 567 -3.09 41.89 30.83
CA ALA A 567 -4.17 41.09 30.32
C ALA A 567 -4.40 41.23 28.82
N PRO A 568 -4.23 40.17 28.00
CA PRO A 568 -4.56 40.24 26.58
C PRO A 568 -6.08 40.17 26.35
N GLY A 569 -6.80 41.22 26.76
CA GLY A 569 -8.19 41.52 26.36
C GLY A 569 -9.20 40.36 26.46
N ALA A 570 -10.24 40.42 25.63
CA ALA A 570 -11.42 39.54 25.70
C ALA A 570 -11.18 38.06 25.34
N LEU A 571 -10.01 37.70 24.79
CA LEU A 571 -9.67 36.34 24.36
C LEU A 571 -8.86 35.56 25.41
N TRP A 572 -8.60 36.15 26.58
CA TRP A 572 -7.85 35.51 27.65
C TRP A 572 -8.74 34.54 28.47
N PRO A 573 -8.43 33.22 28.51
CA PRO A 573 -9.16 32.24 29.33
C PRO A 573 -8.98 32.32 30.86
N GLY A 574 -8.19 33.24 31.45
CA GLY A 574 -8.05 33.36 32.91
C GLY A 574 -6.61 33.48 33.42
N SER A 575 -5.87 32.37 33.56
CA SER A 575 -4.46 32.36 33.97
C SER A 575 -3.68 31.35 33.14
N GLY A 576 -2.45 31.65 32.75
CA GLY A 576 -1.64 30.68 32.02
C GLY A 576 -0.22 31.14 31.73
N THR A 577 0.68 30.17 31.57
CA THR A 577 2.08 30.42 31.26
C THR A 577 2.38 30.08 29.82
N VAL A 578 2.84 31.07 29.07
CA VAL A 578 3.40 30.87 27.73
C VAL A 578 4.87 30.51 27.87
N LYS A 579 5.28 29.37 27.29
CA LYS A 579 6.67 28.91 27.27
C LYS A 579 7.28 29.19 25.90
N VAL A 580 8.30 30.05 25.88
CA VAL A 580 8.94 30.51 24.66
C VAL A 580 10.40 30.07 24.64
N VAL A 581 10.80 29.43 23.56
CA VAL A 581 12.20 29.17 23.20
C VAL A 581 12.59 30.11 22.09
N PHE A 582 13.82 30.63 22.12
CA PHE A 582 14.32 31.53 21.08
C PHE A 582 15.84 31.41 20.96
N THR A 583 16.38 31.81 19.83
CA THR A 583 17.81 31.82 19.59
C THR A 583 18.44 33.13 20.08
N VAL A 584 19.51 33.02 20.88
CA VAL A 584 20.42 34.12 21.24
C VAL A 584 21.65 34.02 20.34
N ASP A 585 21.92 35.05 19.54
CA ASP A 585 23.07 35.10 18.64
C ASP A 585 24.39 35.46 19.37
N PRO A 586 25.57 35.33 18.74
CA PRO A 586 26.86 35.63 19.37
C PRO A 586 27.07 37.09 19.79
N ARG A 587 26.17 38.00 19.37
CA ARG A 587 26.15 39.41 19.75
C ARG A 587 25.10 39.71 20.83
N GLY A 588 24.34 38.70 21.27
CA GLY A 588 23.27 38.84 22.26
C GLY A 588 21.90 39.21 21.67
N GLY A 589 21.74 39.19 20.34
CA GLY A 589 20.48 39.44 19.67
C GLY A 589 19.53 38.24 19.76
N LEU A 590 18.22 38.51 19.87
CA LEU A 590 17.19 37.47 19.99
C LEU A 590 16.45 37.24 18.66
N ARG A 591 16.24 35.99 18.26
CA ARG A 591 15.52 35.59 17.03
C ARG A 591 14.89 34.20 17.13
N ASP A 592 14.20 33.75 16.09
CA ASP A 592 13.65 32.38 15.95
C ASP A 592 12.78 31.92 17.12
N PHE A 593 11.77 32.72 17.49
CA PHE A 593 10.90 32.43 18.62
C PHE A 593 9.93 31.27 18.32
N VAL A 594 9.92 30.27 19.19
CA VAL A 594 9.07 29.08 19.12
C VAL A 594 8.25 28.96 20.41
N ILE A 595 6.94 28.90 20.26
CA ILE A 595 6.01 28.64 21.37
C ILE A 595 5.96 27.14 21.64
N LEU A 596 6.54 26.70 22.76
CA LEU A 596 6.49 25.29 23.20
C LEU A 596 5.16 24.95 23.88
N GLN A 597 4.58 25.94 24.56
CA GLN A 597 3.30 25.87 25.23
C GLN A 597 2.66 27.25 25.13
N GLY A 598 1.58 27.33 24.35
CA GLY A 598 0.78 28.55 24.22
C GLY A 598 -0.41 28.55 25.17
N VAL A 599 -0.95 29.73 25.42
CA VAL A 599 -2.20 29.92 26.17
C VAL A 599 -3.31 30.33 25.22
N CYS A 600 -3.04 31.34 24.41
CA CYS A 600 -3.95 31.87 23.42
C CYS A 600 -3.14 32.65 22.36
N PRO A 601 -3.58 32.78 21.09
CA PRO A 601 -2.77 33.44 20.06
C PRO A 601 -2.31 34.86 20.43
N VAL A 602 -3.14 35.62 21.16
CA VAL A 602 -2.80 36.98 21.61
C VAL A 602 -1.76 36.95 22.73
N CYS A 603 -1.91 36.00 23.67
CA CYS A 603 -0.98 35.74 24.76
C CYS A 603 0.40 35.34 24.22
N ASP A 604 0.42 34.47 23.22
CA ASP A 604 1.63 33.94 22.60
C ASP A 604 2.43 35.04 21.88
N GLN A 605 1.73 35.90 21.13
CA GLN A 605 2.35 37.06 20.48
C GLN A 605 2.87 38.09 21.48
N GLU A 606 2.11 38.35 22.55
CA GLU A 606 2.51 39.31 23.57
C GLU A 606 3.73 38.80 24.38
N ALA A 607 3.80 37.50 24.67
CA ALA A 607 4.97 36.88 25.29
C ALA A 607 6.23 37.10 24.45
N ILE A 608 6.15 36.85 23.13
CA ILE A 608 7.28 37.10 22.22
C ILE A 608 7.66 38.58 22.21
N ARG A 609 6.68 39.50 22.12
CA ARG A 609 6.93 40.95 22.11
C ARG A 609 7.64 41.41 23.38
N LEU A 610 7.21 40.93 24.56
CA LEU A 610 7.81 41.29 25.85
C LEU A 610 9.25 40.80 25.97
N ILE A 611 9.53 39.57 25.52
CA ILE A 611 10.89 39.03 25.51
C ILE A 611 11.77 39.80 24.52
N GLN A 612 11.27 40.14 23.33
CA GLN A 612 12.02 40.89 22.32
C GLN A 612 12.33 42.32 22.74
N ALA A 613 11.37 43.00 23.38
CA ALA A 613 11.52 44.37 23.85
C ALA A 613 12.27 44.47 25.19
N GLY A 614 12.55 43.33 25.82
CA GLY A 614 13.22 43.27 27.12
C GLY A 614 14.69 43.70 27.08
N PRO A 615 15.31 43.82 28.26
CA PRO A 615 16.73 44.16 28.38
C PRO A 615 17.66 43.19 27.63
N PRO A 616 18.85 43.63 27.19
CA PRO A 616 19.72 42.85 26.31
C PRO A 616 20.20 41.55 26.96
N TRP A 617 20.55 40.58 26.11
CA TRP A 617 21.09 39.28 26.53
C TRP A 617 22.60 39.22 26.29
N ARG A 618 23.30 38.49 27.16
CA ARG A 618 24.67 38.05 26.90
C ARG A 618 24.64 36.74 26.12
N PRO A 619 25.51 36.57 25.11
CA PRO A 619 25.62 35.32 24.38
C PRO A 619 26.12 34.19 25.28
N ALA A 620 25.90 32.95 24.85
CA ALA A 620 26.55 31.80 25.45
C ALA A 620 28.05 31.83 25.11
N LEU A 621 28.90 31.47 26.07
CA LEU A 621 30.34 31.35 25.87
C LEU A 621 30.74 29.88 25.93
N VAL A 622 31.34 29.37 24.87
CA VAL A 622 31.98 28.05 24.87
C VAL A 622 33.41 28.19 25.37
N ARG A 623 33.82 27.29 26.27
CA ARG A 623 35.16 27.27 26.88
C ARG A 623 35.57 28.63 27.46
N GLY A 624 34.59 29.32 28.06
CA GLY A 624 34.75 30.59 28.77
C GLY A 624 35.13 31.82 27.93
N HIS A 625 35.17 31.74 26.59
CA HIS A 625 35.60 32.89 25.77
C HIS A 625 34.97 33.01 24.39
N GLN A 626 34.54 31.89 23.78
CA GLN A 626 34.04 31.91 22.41
C GLN A 626 32.52 32.14 22.42
N ALA A 627 32.08 33.33 22.01
CA ALA A 627 30.65 33.61 21.86
C ALA A 627 30.02 32.73 20.77
N VAL A 628 28.96 32.01 21.12
CA VAL A 628 28.22 31.13 20.22
C VAL A 628 26.73 31.43 20.26
N THR A 629 26.04 31.03 19.19
CA THR A 629 24.59 30.99 19.15
C THR A 629 24.09 29.91 20.12
N ALA A 630 23.10 30.23 20.95
CA ALA A 630 22.49 29.27 21.88
C ALA A 630 20.98 29.48 22.00
N GLN A 631 20.27 28.49 22.52
CA GLN A 631 18.85 28.61 22.85
C GLN A 631 18.69 29.34 24.19
N GLY A 632 17.84 30.37 24.18
CA GLY A 632 17.25 31.00 25.35
C GLY A 632 15.86 30.44 25.61
N TYR A 633 15.45 30.48 26.87
CA TYR A 633 14.16 30.00 27.32
C TYR A 633 13.57 30.98 28.33
N MET A 634 12.31 31.34 28.13
CA MET A 634 11.57 32.18 29.06
C MET A 634 10.13 31.70 29.21
N GLU A 635 9.62 31.88 30.42
CA GLU A 635 8.22 31.71 30.76
C GLU A 635 7.62 33.10 30.99
N VAL A 636 6.48 33.38 30.36
CA VAL A 636 5.69 34.59 30.57
C VAL A 636 4.35 34.15 31.13
N SER A 637 4.07 34.52 32.38
CA SER A 637 2.79 34.21 33.02
C SER A 637 1.84 35.37 32.83
N PHE A 638 0.71 35.07 32.18
CA PHE A 638 -0.44 35.96 32.14
C PHE A 638 -1.31 35.61 33.34
#